data_AF-A0A1V4B022-F1
#
_entry.id   AF-A0A1V4B022-F1
#
_cell.length_a   1.000
_cell.length_b   1.000
_cell.length_c   1.000
_cell.angle_alpha   90.00
_cell.angle_beta   90.00
_cell.angle_gamma   90.00
#
_symmetry.space_group_name_H-M   'P 1'
#
loop_
_entity.id
_entity.type
_entity.pdbx_description
1 polymer ?
#
loop_
_entity_poly.entity_id
_entity_poly.type
_entity_poly.pdbx_seq_one_letter_code
_entity_poly.pdbx_strand_id
1 'polypeptide(L)'
;MRKQIKLFNSSIFWILLALLGFACLPSNALYYGLFDSTTEEILEAMGWFQPNLSWIWFGTLFFVPVISALLKPKGEYLQGLFEFAVVSAVFGFVFISAILAKISLGYSVFVLIVSLIALATNALAKMKVMQSDKFIIASLLSIILLIFFFIVYPTFAIFISMFYDGSEFVPSQVLRIINQPYVLRIIGNSLSVAGSVGILASFFGLIFALYTTRIAKRTAFIGKIFSILPIVTPPFVVGLGVTLMLGRSGYVTAYLVDYLGFSSNWLYGFTGIVIAHTLALTPMSFMILEGALKSIHPSIEEASYTLRANRYQTFFNIIFPLLKPALANSFLVVAIQSLADFSTPLVLGGSFDVISSQIYFYIAGSQLDYASASTLGTLLLIFSLAIFVIQYIWIGNRSYVTVSGKSYRGDVQDLPKMMKGLIIFLLGFWVVFNSVLYGSIFYGSFTANWGVDYTLTLKHYITLFGQGFSDGAWPSLIQTVLFAASAAPITAIFGLLIAYITVRRDFKGKKTLEFLTLLCFAVPGTVAGVSYILAFNDAPIYLTGTGLIIILSMVMRNMPVGMRAAIAGLGQLDKSLDEASLSLKGSSFKTIVFIVFPLLKPALLSALVTSFVRAMTTVSAIVFLVTADTRVATSYILNRVEDGEYGVAIAYGSILIVVMMAIILLFDWLVGDTRISRSKAKKMN
;
A
#
# COMPACT_ATOMS: atom_id res chain seq x y z
N MET A 1 -16.49 7.84 36.02
CA MET A 1 -15.38 7.18 35.31
C MET A 1 -14.65 6.06 36.08
N ARG A 2 -14.35 6.15 37.40
CA ARG A 2 -13.69 5.05 38.15
C ARG A 2 -14.42 3.69 38.14
N LYS A 3 -15.76 3.68 38.08
CA LYS A 3 -16.57 2.44 37.94
C LYS A 3 -16.48 1.80 36.55
N GLN A 4 -16.41 2.59 35.47
CA GLN A 4 -16.29 2.07 34.09
C GLN A 4 -14.96 1.33 33.86
N ILE A 5 -13.86 1.80 34.45
CA ILE A 5 -12.54 1.14 34.34
C ILE A 5 -12.54 -0.23 35.06
N LYS A 6 -13.35 -0.43 36.11
CA LYS A 6 -13.49 -1.75 36.76
C LYS A 6 -14.23 -2.76 35.89
N LEU A 7 -15.15 -2.32 35.02
CA LEU A 7 -15.94 -3.21 34.16
C LEU A 7 -15.07 -3.88 33.09
N PHE A 8 -14.30 -3.09 32.33
CA PHE A 8 -13.40 -3.58 31.29
C PHE A 8 -12.20 -4.39 31.82
N ASN A 9 -11.93 -4.29 33.13
CA ASN A 9 -10.90 -5.08 33.81
C ASN A 9 -11.40 -6.47 34.23
N SER A 10 -12.71 -6.74 34.13
CA SER A 10 -13.29 -8.02 34.51
C SER A 10 -13.25 -8.99 33.35
N SER A 11 -12.62 -10.16 33.54
CA SER A 11 -12.68 -11.26 32.55
C SER A 11 -14.12 -11.70 32.29
N ILE A 12 -14.99 -11.63 33.30
CA ILE A 12 -16.41 -12.01 33.21
C ILE A 12 -17.14 -11.10 32.21
N PHE A 13 -16.82 -9.80 32.17
CA PHE A 13 -17.45 -8.88 31.23
C PHE A 13 -17.20 -9.28 29.77
N TRP A 14 -15.95 -9.63 29.43
CA TRP A 14 -15.58 -10.03 28.07
C TRP A 14 -16.17 -11.38 27.67
N ILE A 15 -16.32 -12.30 28.63
CA ILE A 15 -17.00 -13.57 28.40
C ILE A 15 -18.50 -13.33 28.14
N LEU A 16 -19.15 -12.51 28.96
CA LEU A 16 -20.55 -12.14 28.74
C LEU A 16 -20.78 -11.41 27.42
N LEU A 17 -19.84 -10.54 27.02
CA LEU A 17 -19.89 -9.87 25.72
C LEU A 17 -19.82 -10.86 24.56
N ALA A 18 -18.94 -11.87 24.66
CA ALA A 18 -18.86 -12.93 23.65
C ALA A 18 -20.15 -13.76 23.59
N LEU A 19 -20.73 -14.10 24.75
CA LEU A 19 -22.00 -14.83 24.83
C LEU A 19 -23.19 -14.01 24.30
N LEU A 20 -23.19 -12.70 24.51
CA LEU A 20 -24.17 -11.80 23.92
C LEU A 20 -24.01 -11.75 22.40
N GLY A 21 -22.77 -11.71 21.90
CA GLY A 21 -22.48 -11.86 20.48
C GLY A 21 -23.00 -13.18 19.92
N PHE A 22 -22.79 -14.30 20.63
CA PHE A 22 -23.31 -15.62 20.26
C PHE A 22 -24.84 -15.63 20.19
N ALA A 23 -25.52 -15.01 21.16
CA ALA A 23 -26.98 -14.97 21.21
C ALA A 23 -27.59 -14.06 20.12
N CYS A 24 -26.95 -12.95 19.79
CA CYS A 24 -27.53 -11.91 18.94
C CYS A 24 -27.06 -11.94 17.48
N LEU A 25 -25.96 -12.62 17.16
CA LEU A 25 -25.35 -12.58 15.83
C LEU A 25 -25.10 -13.98 15.24
N PRO A 26 -25.16 -14.13 13.91
CA PRO A 26 -24.82 -15.38 13.23
C PRO A 26 -23.40 -15.84 13.58
N SER A 27 -23.26 -17.12 13.90
CA SER A 27 -21.97 -17.75 14.21
C SER A 27 -21.33 -18.40 12.99
N ASN A 28 -22.13 -18.77 12.00
CA ASN A 28 -21.68 -19.13 10.68
C ASN A 28 -21.75 -17.91 9.75
N ALA A 29 -20.86 -17.84 8.77
CA ALA A 29 -20.87 -16.76 7.78
C ALA A 29 -22.13 -16.83 6.92
N LEU A 30 -22.68 -15.66 6.59
CA LEU A 30 -23.78 -15.50 5.66
C LEU A 30 -23.24 -15.25 4.25
N TYR A 31 -23.78 -15.92 3.24
CA TYR A 31 -23.35 -15.76 1.85
C TYR A 31 -23.65 -14.37 1.29
N TYR A 32 -24.80 -13.79 1.63
CA TYR A 32 -25.24 -12.47 1.18
C TYR A 32 -25.07 -11.37 2.24
N GLY A 33 -24.48 -11.69 3.39
CA GLY A 33 -24.31 -10.76 4.51
C GLY A 33 -25.63 -10.46 5.25
N LEU A 34 -25.54 -9.72 6.35
CA LEU A 34 -26.65 -9.56 7.30
C LEU A 34 -27.89 -8.86 6.72
N PHE A 35 -27.70 -7.94 5.75
CA PHE A 35 -28.79 -7.09 5.26
C PHE A 35 -29.52 -7.69 4.06
N ASP A 36 -28.87 -8.57 3.29
CA ASP A 36 -29.44 -9.17 2.08
C ASP A 36 -29.83 -10.64 2.30
N SER A 37 -29.46 -11.24 3.44
CA SER A 37 -29.89 -12.61 3.79
C SER A 37 -31.33 -12.64 4.29
N THR A 38 -32.03 -13.72 3.97
CA THR A 38 -33.40 -13.97 4.46
C THR A 38 -33.40 -14.25 5.97
N THR A 39 -34.58 -14.08 6.60
CA THR A 39 -34.74 -14.40 8.03
C THR A 39 -34.41 -15.86 8.34
N GLU A 40 -34.72 -16.79 7.42
CA GLU A 40 -34.42 -18.22 7.57
C GLU A 40 -32.92 -18.47 7.52
N GLU A 41 -32.20 -17.91 6.54
CA GLU A 41 -30.74 -18.01 6.45
C GLU A 41 -30.03 -17.43 7.69
N ILE A 42 -30.50 -16.28 8.18
CA ILE A 42 -29.98 -15.66 9.41
C ILE A 42 -30.17 -16.59 10.60
N LEU A 43 -31.34 -17.22 10.70
CA LEU A 43 -31.71 -18.09 11.81
C LEU A 43 -30.93 -19.41 11.76
N GLU A 44 -30.74 -20.01 10.58
CA GLU A 44 -29.89 -21.19 10.39
C GLU A 44 -28.41 -20.89 10.69
N ALA A 45 -27.95 -19.67 10.40
CA ALA A 45 -26.60 -19.24 10.71
C ALA A 45 -26.38 -18.89 12.20
N MET A 46 -27.44 -18.77 13.01
CA MET A 46 -27.33 -18.59 14.46
C MET A 46 -26.73 -19.84 15.10
N GLY A 47 -25.61 -19.65 15.81
CA GLY A 47 -24.87 -20.77 16.40
C GLY A 47 -25.65 -21.58 17.43
N TRP A 48 -26.65 -20.96 18.08
CA TRP A 48 -27.51 -21.60 19.07
C TRP A 48 -28.75 -22.29 18.49
N PHE A 49 -29.08 -22.10 17.21
CA PHE A 49 -30.27 -22.68 16.60
C PHE A 49 -30.22 -24.21 16.57
N GLN A 50 -29.05 -24.77 16.28
CA GLN A 50 -28.78 -26.21 16.36
C GLN A 50 -27.46 -26.48 17.11
N PRO A 51 -27.32 -27.60 17.83
CA PRO A 51 -26.05 -28.01 18.41
C PRO A 51 -24.98 -28.17 17.31
N ASN A 52 -23.93 -27.36 17.38
CA ASN A 52 -22.85 -27.32 16.41
C ASN A 52 -21.53 -26.95 17.09
N LEU A 53 -20.46 -26.87 16.31
CA LEU A 53 -19.11 -26.58 16.80
C LEU A 53 -18.98 -25.20 17.48
N SER A 54 -19.83 -24.22 17.13
CA SER A 54 -19.80 -22.90 17.75
C SER A 54 -20.18 -22.91 19.24
N TRP A 55 -21.00 -23.86 19.70
CA TRP A 55 -21.24 -24.06 21.15
C TRP A 55 -19.94 -24.34 21.90
N ILE A 56 -19.03 -25.12 21.30
CA ILE A 56 -17.74 -25.45 21.89
C ILE A 56 -16.81 -24.22 21.84
N TRP A 57 -16.82 -23.47 20.73
CA TRP A 57 -16.05 -22.23 20.61
C TRP A 57 -16.34 -21.25 21.75
N PHE A 58 -17.61 -20.94 21.98
CA PHE A 58 -18.01 -20.01 23.05
C PHE A 58 -17.93 -20.66 24.45
N GLY A 59 -18.22 -21.95 24.56
CA GLY A 59 -18.14 -22.70 25.82
C GLY A 59 -16.73 -22.77 26.40
N THR A 60 -15.71 -22.87 25.54
CA THR A 60 -14.30 -22.93 26.00
C THR A 60 -13.83 -21.66 26.72
N LEU A 61 -14.53 -20.52 26.56
CA LEU A 61 -14.22 -19.30 27.31
C LEU A 61 -14.36 -19.47 28.83
N PHE A 62 -15.22 -20.39 29.29
CA PHE A 62 -15.41 -20.65 30.71
C PHE A 62 -14.19 -21.32 31.38
N PHE A 63 -13.25 -21.87 30.60
CA PHE A 63 -11.99 -22.37 31.16
C PHE A 63 -11.11 -21.25 31.75
N VAL A 64 -11.21 -20.03 31.20
CA VAL A 64 -10.42 -18.88 31.67
C VAL A 64 -10.68 -18.53 33.14
N PRO A 65 -11.92 -18.29 33.60
CA PRO A 65 -12.19 -17.99 35.01
C PRO A 65 -11.92 -19.18 35.94
N VAL A 66 -12.13 -20.42 35.49
CA VAL A 66 -11.85 -21.63 36.29
C VAL A 66 -10.35 -21.75 36.57
N ILE A 67 -9.51 -21.64 35.53
CA ILE A 67 -8.05 -21.70 35.65
C ILE A 67 -7.52 -20.50 36.45
N SER A 68 -8.08 -19.31 36.22
CA SER A 68 -7.81 -18.12 37.02
C SER A 68 -8.06 -18.34 38.52
N ALA A 69 -9.16 -18.99 38.88
CA ALA A 69 -9.50 -19.26 40.28
C ALA A 69 -8.52 -20.26 40.93
N LEU A 70 -8.18 -21.33 40.21
CA LEU A 70 -7.24 -22.37 40.67
C LEU A 70 -5.81 -21.85 40.87
N LEU A 71 -5.36 -20.93 40.01
CA LEU A 71 -3.99 -20.40 40.04
C LEU A 71 -3.82 -19.13 40.86
N LYS A 72 -4.92 -18.52 41.33
CA LYS A 72 -4.91 -17.33 42.18
C LYS A 72 -3.92 -17.44 43.38
N PRO A 73 -3.78 -18.59 44.07
CA PRO A 73 -2.83 -18.73 45.18
C PRO A 73 -1.35 -18.74 44.75
N LYS A 74 -1.05 -19.07 43.48
CA LYS A 74 0.32 -19.26 42.96
C LYS A 74 0.98 -17.98 42.46
N GLY A 75 0.29 -16.83 42.54
CA GLY A 75 0.81 -15.51 42.17
C GLY A 75 0.38 -15.03 40.78
N GLU A 76 0.35 -13.70 40.60
CA GLU A 76 -0.22 -13.04 39.42
C GLU A 76 0.50 -13.39 38.11
N TYR A 77 1.82 -13.60 38.15
CA TYR A 77 2.60 -13.95 36.97
C TYR A 77 2.21 -15.32 36.39
N LEU A 78 2.19 -16.35 37.25
CA LEU A 78 1.80 -17.71 36.87
C LEU A 78 0.34 -17.75 36.40
N GLN A 79 -0.55 -17.04 37.11
CA GLN A 79 -1.94 -16.89 36.69
C GLN A 79 -2.04 -16.28 35.28
N GLY A 80 -1.33 -15.17 35.01
CA GLY A 80 -1.34 -14.52 33.71
C GLY A 80 -0.77 -15.40 32.58
N LEU A 81 0.28 -16.18 32.86
CA LEU A 81 0.88 -17.09 31.87
C LEU A 81 -0.11 -18.16 31.41
N PHE A 82 -0.76 -18.84 32.36
CA PHE A 82 -1.74 -19.88 32.04
C PHE A 82 -3.03 -19.31 31.42
N GLU A 83 -3.52 -18.16 31.89
CA GLU A 83 -4.65 -17.48 31.25
C GLU A 83 -4.33 -17.15 29.79
N PHE A 84 -3.15 -16.61 29.51
CA PHE A 84 -2.73 -16.28 28.15
C PHE A 84 -2.59 -17.55 27.28
N ALA A 85 -2.01 -18.62 27.82
CA ALA A 85 -1.91 -19.90 27.13
C ALA A 85 -3.28 -20.49 26.77
N VAL A 86 -4.25 -20.43 27.70
CA VAL A 86 -5.62 -20.90 27.47
C VAL A 86 -6.32 -20.05 26.43
N VAL A 87 -6.26 -18.72 26.54
CA VAL A 87 -6.86 -17.82 25.54
C VAL A 87 -6.26 -18.05 24.14
N SER A 88 -4.95 -18.24 24.06
CA SER A 88 -4.26 -18.55 22.81
C SER A 88 -4.67 -19.92 22.25
N ALA A 89 -4.83 -20.92 23.11
CA ALA A 89 -5.31 -22.25 22.74
C ALA A 89 -6.77 -22.22 22.27
N VAL A 90 -7.63 -21.43 22.92
CA VAL A 90 -9.02 -21.21 22.48
C VAL A 90 -9.05 -20.54 21.11
N PHE A 91 -8.28 -19.47 20.91
CA PHE A 91 -8.17 -18.80 19.62
C PHE A 91 -7.70 -19.76 18.52
N GLY A 92 -6.63 -20.53 18.77
CA GLY A 92 -6.13 -21.53 17.83
C GLY A 92 -7.14 -22.65 17.57
N PHE A 93 -7.83 -23.13 18.60
CA PHE A 93 -8.88 -24.14 18.49
C PHE A 93 -10.03 -23.66 17.61
N VAL A 94 -10.56 -22.45 17.84
CA VAL A 94 -11.63 -21.87 17.01
C VAL A 94 -11.22 -21.84 15.54
N PHE A 95 -10.02 -21.30 15.26
CA PHE A 95 -9.56 -21.14 13.89
C PHE A 95 -9.25 -22.49 13.19
N ILE A 96 -8.51 -23.39 13.85
CA ILE A 96 -8.14 -24.69 13.29
C ILE A 96 -9.36 -25.59 13.12
N SER A 97 -10.26 -25.62 14.11
CA SER A 97 -11.48 -26.44 14.01
C SER A 97 -12.43 -25.92 12.92
N ALA A 98 -12.50 -24.61 12.69
CA ALA A 98 -13.23 -24.03 11.58
C ALA A 98 -12.64 -24.44 10.21
N ILE A 99 -11.31 -24.45 10.06
CA ILE A 99 -10.63 -24.95 8.86
C ILE A 99 -10.97 -26.42 8.61
N LEU A 100 -10.79 -27.27 9.63
CA LEU A 100 -11.00 -28.72 9.50
C LEU A 100 -12.46 -29.08 9.24
N ALA A 101 -13.39 -28.38 9.88
CA ALA A 101 -14.82 -28.59 9.70
C ALA A 101 -15.39 -27.88 8.47
N LYS A 102 -14.57 -27.10 7.75
CA LYS A 102 -15.00 -26.24 6.63
C LYS A 102 -16.18 -25.31 7.00
N ILE A 103 -16.11 -24.74 8.20
CA ILE A 103 -17.12 -23.79 8.69
C ILE A 103 -16.56 -22.37 8.57
N SER A 104 -17.26 -21.52 7.82
CA SER A 104 -16.94 -20.10 7.72
C SER A 104 -17.40 -19.34 8.95
N LEU A 105 -16.50 -18.57 9.57
CA LEU A 105 -16.73 -17.83 10.80
C LEU A 105 -17.66 -16.62 10.56
N GLY A 106 -18.75 -16.56 11.33
CA GLY A 106 -19.75 -15.48 11.26
C GLY A 106 -19.44 -14.25 12.12
N TYR A 107 -20.40 -13.32 12.16
CA TYR A 107 -20.28 -12.05 12.89
C TYR A 107 -20.11 -12.21 14.41
N SER A 108 -20.71 -13.24 15.02
CA SER A 108 -20.53 -13.50 16.46
C SER A 108 -19.07 -13.83 16.79
N VAL A 109 -18.35 -14.47 15.86
CA VAL A 109 -16.94 -14.84 16.04
C VAL A 109 -16.04 -13.60 16.03
N PHE A 110 -16.42 -12.53 15.31
CA PHE A 110 -15.72 -11.26 15.42
C PHE A 110 -15.78 -10.71 16.86
N VAL A 111 -16.95 -10.79 17.50
CA VAL A 111 -17.11 -10.41 18.91
C VAL A 111 -16.30 -11.33 19.83
N LEU A 112 -16.27 -12.64 19.54
CA LEU A 112 -15.43 -13.60 20.23
C LEU A 112 -13.94 -13.23 20.15
N ILE A 113 -13.43 -12.88 18.97
CA ILE A 113 -12.04 -12.47 18.77
C ILE A 113 -11.73 -11.19 19.57
N VAL A 114 -12.62 -10.20 19.56
CA VAL A 114 -12.47 -8.97 20.39
C VAL A 114 -12.39 -9.32 21.88
N SER A 115 -13.25 -10.22 22.36
CA SER A 115 -13.21 -10.69 23.74
C SER A 115 -11.95 -11.47 24.06
N LEU A 116 -11.46 -12.33 23.16
CA LEU A 116 -10.20 -13.06 23.31
C LEU A 116 -9.00 -12.10 23.37
N ILE A 117 -8.96 -11.06 22.53
CA ILE A 117 -7.92 -10.02 22.60
C ILE A 117 -7.93 -9.33 23.96
N ALA A 118 -9.12 -9.00 24.48
CA ALA A 118 -9.24 -8.34 25.78
C ALA A 118 -8.85 -9.26 26.95
N LEU A 119 -9.21 -10.55 26.89
CA LEU A 119 -8.78 -11.55 27.87
C LEU A 119 -7.27 -11.77 27.83
N ALA A 120 -6.67 -11.91 26.65
CA ALA A 120 -5.23 -11.99 26.45
C ALA A 120 -4.52 -10.73 26.98
N THR A 121 -5.11 -9.55 26.75
CA THR A 121 -4.60 -8.28 27.26
C THR A 121 -4.54 -8.26 28.79
N ASN A 122 -5.60 -8.73 29.46
CA ASN A 122 -5.62 -8.81 30.92
C ASN A 122 -4.58 -9.82 31.44
N ALA A 123 -4.43 -10.96 30.78
CA ALA A 123 -3.46 -11.98 31.12
C ALA A 123 -2.01 -11.47 30.98
N LEU A 124 -1.68 -10.80 29.87
CA LEU A 124 -0.38 -10.18 29.62
C LEU A 124 -0.09 -9.04 30.60
N ALA A 125 -1.10 -8.25 30.98
CA ALA A 125 -0.94 -7.19 31.96
C ALA A 125 -0.57 -7.73 33.36
N LYS A 126 -1.09 -8.90 33.76
CA LYS A 126 -0.69 -9.59 35.01
C LYS A 126 0.78 -10.03 35.00
N MET A 127 1.31 -10.37 33.83
CA MET A 127 2.73 -10.71 33.62
C MET A 127 3.66 -9.48 33.56
N LYS A 128 3.15 -8.27 33.81
CA LYS A 128 3.88 -6.99 33.72
C LYS A 128 4.49 -6.70 32.34
N VAL A 129 3.97 -7.33 31.28
CA VAL A 129 4.33 -7.01 29.89
C VAL A 129 3.99 -5.55 29.63
N MET A 130 4.88 -4.80 28.95
CA MET A 130 4.67 -3.38 28.62
C MET A 130 4.26 -2.51 29.83
N GLN A 131 4.84 -2.77 31.01
CA GLN A 131 4.49 -2.06 32.26
C GLN A 131 2.99 -2.16 32.61
N SER A 132 2.33 -3.25 32.21
CA SER A 132 0.89 -3.49 32.39
C SER A 132 -0.02 -2.47 31.71
N ASP A 133 0.46 -1.76 30.69
CA ASP A 133 -0.37 -0.85 29.90
C ASP A 133 -1.29 -1.62 28.95
N LYS A 134 -2.54 -1.81 29.39
CA LYS A 134 -3.55 -2.58 28.67
C LYS A 134 -3.86 -2.02 27.28
N PHE A 135 -3.81 -0.70 27.09
CA PHE A 135 -4.11 -0.11 25.79
C PHE A 135 -3.01 -0.48 24.77
N ILE A 136 -1.76 -0.36 25.17
CA ILE A 136 -0.60 -0.72 24.34
C ILE A 136 -0.59 -2.21 24.02
N ILE A 137 -0.85 -3.06 25.02
CA ILE A 137 -0.94 -4.51 24.82
C ILE A 137 -2.08 -4.86 23.85
N ALA A 138 -3.27 -4.30 24.03
CA ALA A 138 -4.41 -4.55 23.16
C ALA A 138 -4.13 -4.08 21.72
N SER A 139 -3.56 -2.88 21.55
CA SER A 139 -3.15 -2.38 20.23
C SER A 139 -2.13 -3.29 19.56
N LEU A 140 -1.12 -3.74 20.30
CA LEU A 140 -0.11 -4.67 19.78
C LEU A 140 -0.72 -6.00 19.33
N LEU A 141 -1.60 -6.60 20.15
CA LEU A 141 -2.29 -7.84 19.79
C LEU A 141 -3.18 -7.65 18.55
N SER A 142 -3.95 -6.57 18.48
CA SER A 142 -4.79 -6.27 17.32
C SER A 142 -3.96 -6.09 16.05
N ILE A 143 -2.81 -5.39 16.13
CA ILE A 143 -1.90 -5.21 14.99
C ILE A 143 -1.33 -6.57 14.55
N ILE A 144 -0.87 -7.41 15.48
CA ILE A 144 -0.32 -8.73 15.17
C ILE A 144 -1.38 -9.58 14.47
N LEU A 145 -2.63 -9.59 14.97
CA LEU A 145 -3.71 -10.34 14.36
C LEU A 145 -4.09 -9.81 12.97
N LEU A 146 -4.13 -8.49 12.77
CA LEU A 146 -4.39 -7.90 11.45
C LEU A 146 -3.29 -8.29 10.44
N ILE A 147 -2.02 -8.19 10.83
CA ILE A 147 -0.90 -8.62 9.99
C ILE A 147 -0.99 -10.13 9.72
N PHE A 148 -1.30 -10.93 10.73
CA PHE A 148 -1.45 -12.37 10.57
C PHE A 148 -2.55 -12.71 9.56
N PHE A 149 -3.77 -12.21 9.79
CA PHE A 149 -4.92 -12.57 8.96
C PHE A 149 -4.87 -11.99 7.56
N PHE A 150 -4.32 -10.80 7.36
CA PHE A 150 -4.40 -10.13 6.06
C PHE A 150 -3.07 -10.08 5.29
N ILE A 151 -1.97 -10.55 5.87
CA ILE A 151 -0.68 -10.65 5.16
C ILE A 151 -0.14 -12.07 5.24
N VAL A 152 0.06 -12.60 6.45
CA VAL A 152 0.72 -13.90 6.64
C VAL A 152 -0.16 -15.04 6.13
N TYR A 153 -1.44 -15.05 6.49
CA TYR A 153 -2.39 -16.09 6.12
C TYR A 153 -2.62 -16.15 4.59
N PRO A 154 -2.91 -15.04 3.88
CA PRO A 154 -2.96 -15.03 2.41
C PRO A 154 -1.66 -15.50 1.78
N THR A 155 -0.52 -15.00 2.26
CA THR A 155 0.78 -15.42 1.75
C THR A 155 0.95 -16.93 1.89
N PHE A 156 0.55 -17.50 3.03
CA PHE A 156 0.60 -18.95 3.22
C PHE A 156 -0.38 -19.71 2.31
N ALA A 157 -1.58 -19.17 2.07
CA ALA A 157 -2.57 -19.77 1.17
C ALA A 157 -2.05 -19.92 -0.27
N ILE A 158 -1.38 -18.90 -0.82
CA ILE A 158 -0.77 -19.00 -2.16
C ILE A 158 0.42 -19.98 -2.19
N PHE A 159 1.20 -20.07 -1.11
CA PHE A 159 2.26 -21.08 -0.97
C PHE A 159 1.72 -22.51 -0.88
N ILE A 160 0.56 -22.73 -0.28
CA ILE A 160 -0.07 -24.06 -0.25
C ILE A 160 -0.61 -24.39 -1.64
N SER A 161 -1.36 -23.47 -2.23
CA SER A 161 -2.09 -23.67 -3.49
C SER A 161 -1.20 -24.12 -4.66
N MET A 162 0.06 -23.64 -4.73
CA MET A 162 1.00 -24.09 -5.78
C MET A 162 1.34 -25.59 -5.75
N PHE A 163 1.10 -26.29 -4.65
CA PHE A 163 1.35 -27.73 -4.52
C PHE A 163 0.09 -28.59 -4.69
N TYR A 164 -1.09 -27.98 -4.90
CA TYR A 164 -2.34 -28.70 -5.06
C TYR A 164 -2.92 -28.50 -6.46
N ASP A 165 -3.38 -29.59 -7.07
CA ASP A 165 -4.24 -29.54 -8.25
C ASP A 165 -5.65 -30.00 -7.82
N GLY A 166 -6.55 -29.04 -7.66
CA GLY A 166 -7.83 -29.25 -6.98
C GLY A 166 -7.64 -29.74 -5.53
N SER A 167 -7.86 -31.03 -5.29
CA SER A 167 -7.69 -31.66 -3.97
C SER A 167 -6.45 -32.57 -3.88
N GLU A 168 -5.76 -32.81 -4.98
CA GLU A 168 -4.61 -33.71 -5.04
C GLU A 168 -3.32 -32.94 -4.73
N PHE A 169 -2.49 -33.48 -3.84
CA PHE A 169 -1.17 -32.92 -3.54
C PHE A 169 -0.15 -33.39 -4.58
N VAL A 170 0.26 -32.48 -5.47
CA VAL A 170 1.16 -32.77 -6.61
C VAL A 170 2.37 -31.82 -6.57
N PRO A 171 3.42 -32.10 -5.77
CA PRO A 171 4.55 -31.17 -5.65
C PRO A 171 5.40 -31.00 -6.91
N SER A 172 5.44 -32.03 -7.76
CA SER A 172 6.19 -32.03 -9.01
C SER A 172 5.65 -31.00 -10.02
N GLN A 173 4.40 -30.55 -9.87
CA GLN A 173 3.80 -29.57 -10.76
C GLN A 173 4.54 -28.24 -10.75
N VAL A 174 5.06 -27.81 -9.60
CA VAL A 174 5.79 -26.56 -9.44
C VAL A 174 7.02 -26.54 -10.35
N LEU A 175 7.81 -27.61 -10.29
CA LEU A 175 9.00 -27.77 -11.13
C LEU A 175 8.60 -27.89 -12.61
N ARG A 176 7.50 -28.58 -12.92
CA ARG A 176 6.99 -28.69 -14.30
C ARG A 176 6.58 -27.33 -14.85
N ILE A 177 5.91 -26.49 -14.08
CA ILE A 177 5.45 -25.14 -14.48
C ILE A 177 6.67 -24.23 -14.66
N ILE A 178 7.59 -24.18 -13.69
CA ILE A 178 8.77 -23.30 -13.76
C ILE A 178 9.68 -23.66 -14.94
N ASN A 179 9.82 -24.94 -15.26
CA ASN A 179 10.67 -25.40 -16.36
C ASN A 179 10.04 -25.21 -17.76
N GLN A 180 8.82 -24.68 -17.87
CA GLN A 180 8.26 -24.36 -19.17
C GLN A 180 9.07 -23.24 -19.83
N PRO A 181 9.50 -23.38 -21.10
CA PRO A 181 10.28 -22.35 -21.80
C PRO A 181 9.60 -20.97 -21.82
N TYR A 182 8.26 -20.97 -21.90
CA TYR A 182 7.45 -19.75 -21.80
C TYR A 182 7.58 -19.08 -20.43
N VAL A 183 7.50 -19.85 -19.34
CA VAL A 183 7.64 -19.33 -17.97
C VAL A 183 9.04 -18.74 -17.73
N LEU A 184 10.09 -19.41 -18.21
CA LEU A 184 11.46 -18.88 -18.14
C LEU A 184 11.61 -17.55 -18.91
N ARG A 185 10.96 -17.43 -20.08
CA ARG A 185 10.95 -16.18 -20.85
C ARG A 185 10.25 -15.05 -20.11
N ILE A 186 9.07 -15.27 -19.53
CA ILE A 186 8.35 -14.21 -18.80
C ILE A 186 9.10 -13.79 -17.53
N ILE A 187 9.85 -14.69 -16.89
CA ILE A 187 10.75 -14.34 -15.76
C ILE A 187 11.84 -13.38 -16.24
N GLY A 188 12.52 -13.72 -17.34
CA GLY A 188 13.53 -12.85 -17.95
C GLY A 188 12.97 -11.49 -18.36
N ASN A 189 11.77 -11.48 -18.94
CA ASN A 189 11.05 -10.26 -19.33
C ASN A 189 10.72 -9.37 -18.13
N SER A 190 10.20 -9.95 -17.04
CA SER A 190 9.88 -9.22 -15.81
C SER A 190 11.12 -8.57 -15.18
N LEU A 191 12.22 -9.32 -15.09
CA LEU A 191 13.46 -8.82 -14.49
C LEU A 191 14.13 -7.76 -15.37
N SER A 192 14.08 -7.92 -16.70
CA SER A 192 14.65 -6.92 -17.62
C SER A 192 13.90 -5.59 -17.55
N VAL A 193 12.56 -5.62 -17.54
CA VAL A 193 11.73 -4.42 -17.37
C VAL A 193 12.03 -3.76 -16.01
N ALA A 194 12.01 -4.53 -14.92
CA ALA A 194 12.26 -3.98 -13.58
C ALA A 194 13.64 -3.32 -13.46
N GLY A 195 14.68 -3.95 -14.03
CA GLY A 195 16.04 -3.40 -14.06
C GLY A 195 16.15 -2.12 -14.88
N SER A 196 15.61 -2.11 -16.11
CA SER A 196 15.67 -0.94 -16.99
C SER A 196 14.88 0.25 -16.43
N VAL A 197 13.67 0.00 -15.91
CA VAL A 197 12.86 1.04 -15.26
C VAL A 197 13.55 1.56 -14.01
N GLY A 198 14.12 0.68 -13.17
CA GLY A 198 14.86 1.08 -11.99
C GLY A 198 16.01 2.04 -12.31
N ILE A 199 16.77 1.76 -13.39
CA ILE A 199 17.86 2.64 -13.86
C ILE A 199 17.32 3.97 -14.36
N LEU A 200 16.37 3.94 -15.30
CA LEU A 200 15.88 5.15 -15.97
C LEU A 200 15.13 6.07 -15.01
N ALA A 201 14.25 5.52 -14.18
CA ALA A 201 13.53 6.30 -13.18
C ALA A 201 14.47 6.88 -12.12
N SER A 202 15.52 6.15 -11.72
CA SER A 202 16.55 6.68 -10.80
C SER A 202 17.39 7.79 -11.41
N PHE A 203 17.69 7.66 -12.70
CA PHE A 203 18.40 8.69 -13.47
C PHE A 203 17.58 9.98 -13.58
N PHE A 204 16.32 9.89 -14.04
CA PHE A 204 15.44 11.07 -14.11
C PHE A 204 15.10 11.61 -12.72
N GLY A 205 14.90 10.75 -11.73
CA GLY A 205 14.68 11.15 -10.34
C GLY A 205 15.85 11.96 -9.78
N LEU A 206 17.09 11.59 -10.11
CA LEU A 206 18.29 12.35 -9.75
C LEU A 206 18.33 13.72 -10.43
N ILE A 207 17.96 13.79 -11.72
CA ILE A 207 17.88 15.05 -12.47
C ILE A 207 16.88 16.00 -11.79
N PHE A 208 15.69 15.50 -11.46
CA PHE A 208 14.69 16.28 -10.73
C PHE A 208 15.20 16.74 -9.36
N ALA A 209 15.81 15.83 -8.59
CA ALA A 209 16.34 16.14 -7.27
C ALA A 209 17.43 17.22 -7.32
N LEU A 210 18.38 17.11 -8.26
CA LEU A 210 19.43 18.12 -8.47
C LEU A 210 18.85 19.46 -8.92
N TYR A 211 17.83 19.44 -9.79
CA TYR A 211 17.18 20.66 -10.22
C TYR A 211 16.47 21.38 -9.07
N THR A 212 15.63 20.70 -8.29
CA THR A 212 14.84 21.34 -7.23
C THR A 212 15.68 21.81 -6.05
N THR A 213 16.81 21.13 -5.76
CA THR A 213 17.65 21.46 -4.59
C THR A 213 18.81 22.39 -4.90
N ARG A 214 19.37 22.36 -6.12
CA ARG A 214 20.62 23.08 -6.45
C ARG A 214 20.51 24.09 -7.58
N ILE A 215 19.44 24.06 -8.38
CA ILE A 215 19.29 24.95 -9.55
C ILE A 215 18.12 25.92 -9.37
N ALA A 216 16.95 25.39 -9.02
CA ALA A 216 15.71 26.13 -9.09
C ALA A 216 15.52 27.06 -7.89
N LYS A 217 15.65 28.39 -8.12
CA LYS A 217 15.35 29.41 -7.10
C LYS A 217 13.88 29.87 -7.13
N ARG A 218 13.34 30.17 -8.32
CA ARG A 218 11.96 30.64 -8.52
C ARG A 218 11.05 29.64 -9.25
N THR A 219 11.62 28.75 -10.05
CA THR A 219 10.91 27.78 -10.91
C THR A 219 10.77 26.39 -10.28
N ALA A 220 11.10 26.24 -9.00
CA ALA A 220 11.07 24.95 -8.30
C ALA A 220 9.66 24.35 -8.26
N PHE A 221 8.62 25.21 -8.27
CA PHE A 221 7.22 24.79 -8.31
C PHE A 221 6.86 24.03 -9.60
N ILE A 222 7.38 24.44 -10.76
CA ILE A 222 7.10 23.77 -12.04
C ILE A 222 7.69 22.35 -12.02
N GLY A 223 8.96 22.22 -11.63
CA GLY A 223 9.60 20.91 -11.49
C GLY A 223 8.89 20.01 -10.48
N LYS A 224 8.32 20.59 -9.42
CA LYS A 224 7.58 19.86 -8.38
C LYS A 224 6.17 19.43 -8.82
N ILE A 225 5.44 20.24 -9.59
CA ILE A 225 4.12 19.82 -10.12
C ILE A 225 4.29 18.65 -11.08
N PHE A 226 5.18 18.79 -12.08
CA PHE A 226 5.36 17.77 -13.10
C PHE A 226 6.00 16.49 -12.55
N SER A 227 6.70 16.58 -11.41
CA SER A 227 7.13 15.39 -10.69
C SER A 227 6.03 14.79 -9.81
N ILE A 228 5.05 15.53 -9.31
CA ILE A 228 3.97 14.96 -8.48
C ILE A 228 2.82 14.40 -9.32
N LEU A 229 2.57 14.97 -10.50
CA LEU A 229 1.42 14.62 -11.36
C LEU A 229 1.29 13.10 -11.67
N PRO A 230 2.38 12.35 -11.95
CA PRO A 230 2.29 10.91 -12.18
C PRO A 230 1.99 10.09 -10.91
N ILE A 231 2.14 10.65 -9.71
CA ILE A 231 1.69 9.99 -8.46
C ILE A 231 0.15 9.98 -8.38
N VAL A 232 -0.48 11.01 -8.94
CA VAL A 232 -1.93 11.22 -8.91
C VAL A 232 -2.64 10.34 -9.93
N THR A 233 -1.94 10.00 -11.01
CA THR A 233 -2.49 9.24 -12.14
C THR A 233 -2.11 7.76 -12.01
N PRO A 234 -3.06 6.82 -12.16
CA PRO A 234 -2.71 5.39 -12.19
C PRO A 234 -1.67 5.10 -13.29
N PRO A 235 -0.67 4.22 -13.05
CA PRO A 235 0.42 3.95 -14.00
C PRO A 235 -0.06 3.55 -15.40
N PHE A 236 -1.08 2.70 -15.50
CA PHE A 236 -1.60 2.27 -16.80
C PHE A 236 -2.33 3.39 -17.55
N VAL A 237 -2.87 4.42 -16.88
CA VAL A 237 -3.44 5.60 -17.53
C VAL A 237 -2.33 6.45 -18.16
N VAL A 238 -1.15 6.52 -17.52
CA VAL A 238 0.06 7.05 -18.17
C VAL A 238 0.40 6.19 -19.39
N GLY A 239 0.27 4.86 -19.28
CA GLY A 239 0.39 3.93 -20.40
C GLY A 239 -0.57 4.24 -21.56
N LEU A 240 -1.85 4.52 -21.30
CA LEU A 240 -2.82 4.94 -22.31
C LEU A 240 -2.41 6.27 -22.98
N GLY A 241 -1.92 7.23 -22.20
CA GLY A 241 -1.36 8.48 -22.74
C GLY A 241 -0.17 8.23 -23.67
N VAL A 242 0.74 7.33 -23.27
CA VAL A 242 1.85 6.88 -24.11
C VAL A 242 1.35 6.20 -25.39
N THR A 243 0.30 5.37 -25.33
CA THR A 243 -0.33 4.76 -26.51
C THR A 243 -0.88 5.80 -27.47
N LEU A 244 -1.49 6.89 -26.97
CA LEU A 244 -2.01 7.95 -27.83
C LEU A 244 -0.91 8.71 -28.58
N MET A 245 0.26 8.87 -27.96
CA MET A 245 1.39 9.57 -28.56
C MET A 245 2.20 8.67 -29.49
N LEU A 246 2.59 7.50 -28.98
CA LEU A 246 3.61 6.61 -29.52
C LEU A 246 3.05 5.26 -29.99
N GLY A 247 1.74 4.99 -29.84
CA GLY A 247 1.12 3.76 -30.33
C GLY A 247 1.10 3.68 -31.86
N ARG A 248 0.51 2.60 -32.40
CA ARG A 248 0.40 2.36 -33.86
C ARG A 248 -0.24 3.53 -34.60
N SER A 249 -1.28 4.12 -34.02
CA SER A 249 -2.00 5.28 -34.55
C SER A 249 -1.62 6.59 -33.84
N GLY A 250 -0.48 6.60 -33.13
CA GLY A 250 0.00 7.77 -32.41
C GLY A 250 0.65 8.78 -33.35
N TYR A 251 0.42 10.07 -33.11
CA TYR A 251 0.91 11.13 -33.99
C TYR A 251 2.44 11.24 -34.01
N VAL A 252 3.13 10.87 -32.92
CA VAL A 252 4.60 10.82 -32.92
C VAL A 252 5.07 9.63 -33.74
N THR A 253 4.41 8.48 -33.62
CA THR A 253 4.74 7.29 -34.42
C THR A 253 4.49 7.52 -35.90
N ALA A 254 3.38 8.16 -36.27
CA ALA A 254 3.11 8.54 -37.66
C ALA A 254 4.28 9.39 -38.21
N TYR A 255 4.73 10.40 -37.45
CA TYR A 255 5.90 11.20 -37.84
C TYR A 255 7.19 10.35 -37.96
N LEU A 256 7.46 9.44 -37.02
CA LEU A 256 8.65 8.58 -37.08
C LEU A 256 8.61 7.61 -38.27
N VAL A 257 7.42 7.11 -38.62
CA VAL A 257 7.22 6.21 -39.78
C VAL A 257 7.42 6.98 -41.07
N ASP A 258 6.72 8.10 -41.23
CA ASP A 258 6.67 8.87 -42.48
C ASP A 258 8.02 9.52 -42.83
N TYR A 259 8.78 9.97 -41.81
CA TYR A 259 10.02 10.73 -42.03
C TYR A 259 11.29 9.97 -41.68
N LEU A 260 11.25 8.98 -40.78
CA LEU A 260 12.45 8.26 -40.31
C LEU A 260 12.42 6.76 -40.64
N GLY A 261 11.36 6.25 -41.28
CA GLY A 261 11.26 4.85 -41.70
C GLY A 261 11.12 3.85 -40.54
N PHE A 262 10.61 4.29 -39.38
CA PHE A 262 10.38 3.40 -38.23
C PHE A 262 9.23 2.42 -38.50
N SER A 263 9.20 1.29 -37.76
CA SER A 263 8.05 0.39 -37.77
C SER A 263 6.88 0.97 -36.96
N SER A 264 5.64 0.84 -37.42
CA SER A 264 4.46 1.33 -36.70
C SER A 264 4.21 0.67 -35.34
N ASN A 265 4.74 -0.54 -35.10
CA ASN A 265 4.51 -1.31 -33.88
C ASN A 265 5.67 -1.22 -32.84
N TRP A 266 6.53 -0.21 -32.93
CA TRP A 266 7.75 -0.11 -32.11
C TRP A 266 7.51 0.11 -30.61
N LEU A 267 6.35 0.65 -30.23
CA LEU A 267 6.02 0.94 -28.83
C LEU A 267 5.71 -0.34 -28.03
N TYR A 268 4.92 -1.25 -28.59
CA TYR A 268 4.38 -2.36 -27.81
C TYR A 268 5.47 -3.36 -27.41
N GLY A 269 5.33 -3.90 -26.22
CA GLY A 269 6.27 -4.80 -25.57
C GLY A 269 7.19 -4.09 -24.59
N PHE A 270 8.45 -4.53 -24.54
CA PHE A 270 9.44 -4.02 -23.59
C PHE A 270 9.53 -2.48 -23.57
N THR A 271 9.61 -1.86 -24.76
CA THR A 271 9.79 -0.42 -24.93
C THR A 271 8.67 0.39 -24.26
N GLY A 272 7.42 0.05 -24.56
CA GLY A 272 6.25 0.78 -24.07
C GLY A 272 6.08 0.63 -22.57
N ILE A 273 6.28 -0.59 -22.05
CA ILE A 273 6.24 -0.83 -20.60
C ILE A 273 7.32 0.00 -19.90
N VAL A 274 8.55 -0.01 -20.41
CA VAL A 274 9.67 0.73 -19.81
C VAL A 274 9.42 2.24 -19.85
N ILE A 275 8.93 2.80 -20.96
CA ILE A 275 8.61 4.23 -21.07
C ILE A 275 7.52 4.61 -20.08
N ALA A 276 6.39 3.90 -20.09
CA ALA A 276 5.25 4.21 -19.24
C ALA A 276 5.59 4.08 -17.75
N HIS A 277 6.26 2.99 -17.33
CA HIS A 277 6.71 2.82 -15.96
C HIS A 277 7.75 3.87 -15.56
N THR A 278 8.69 4.23 -16.44
CA THR A 278 9.68 5.27 -16.13
C THR A 278 8.98 6.59 -15.82
N LEU A 279 8.00 6.99 -16.64
CA LEU A 279 7.23 8.21 -16.43
C LEU A 279 6.42 8.16 -15.12
N ALA A 280 5.74 7.03 -14.86
CA ALA A 280 4.90 6.85 -13.69
C ALA A 280 5.69 6.75 -12.36
N LEU A 281 6.89 6.15 -12.37
CA LEU A 281 7.65 5.80 -11.15
C LEU A 281 8.83 6.74 -10.84
N THR A 282 9.25 7.58 -11.79
CA THR A 282 10.25 8.64 -11.55
C THR A 282 9.94 9.54 -10.34
N PRO A 283 8.68 9.94 -10.06
CA PRO A 283 8.35 10.74 -8.89
C PRO A 283 8.80 10.13 -7.56
N MET A 284 8.66 8.81 -7.43
CA MET A 284 9.04 8.08 -6.22
C MET A 284 10.55 8.11 -6.02
N SER A 285 11.31 7.93 -7.10
CA SER A 285 12.76 8.10 -7.09
C SER A 285 13.18 9.52 -6.71
N PHE A 286 12.55 10.53 -7.34
CA PHE A 286 12.79 11.94 -7.06
C PHE A 286 12.64 12.24 -5.57
N MET A 287 11.57 11.80 -4.92
CA MET A 287 11.35 12.07 -3.50
C MET A 287 12.44 11.45 -2.60
N ILE A 288 12.90 10.24 -2.90
CA ILE A 288 13.98 9.57 -2.17
C ILE A 288 15.30 10.34 -2.33
N LEU A 289 15.64 10.69 -3.57
CA LEU A 289 16.91 11.34 -3.89
C LEU A 289 16.94 12.80 -3.44
N GLU A 290 15.81 13.51 -3.51
CA GLU A 290 15.69 14.87 -3.00
C GLU A 290 15.92 14.93 -1.48
N GLY A 291 15.32 14.00 -0.74
CA GLY A 291 15.53 13.87 0.71
C GLY A 291 17.00 13.61 1.06
N ALA A 292 17.64 12.68 0.35
CA ALA A 292 19.06 12.38 0.54
C ALA A 292 19.93 13.60 0.22
N LEU A 293 19.64 14.32 -0.86
CA LEU A 293 20.42 15.47 -1.27
C LEU A 293 20.29 16.65 -0.30
N LYS A 294 19.10 16.88 0.25
CA LYS A 294 18.84 17.89 1.30
C LYS A 294 19.51 17.55 2.64
N SER A 295 19.85 16.28 2.88
CA SER A 295 20.53 15.86 4.11
C SER A 295 22.04 16.10 4.09
N ILE A 296 22.63 16.26 2.90
CA ILE A 296 24.06 16.56 2.72
C ILE A 296 24.31 18.00 3.16
N HIS A 297 25.16 18.17 4.15
CA HIS A 297 25.42 19.47 4.75
C HIS A 297 26.33 20.34 3.85
N PRO A 298 25.98 21.61 3.56
CA PRO A 298 26.76 22.47 2.65
C PRO A 298 28.22 22.66 3.07
N SER A 299 28.53 22.55 4.37
CA SER A 299 29.91 22.70 4.88
C SER A 299 30.91 21.70 4.28
N ILE A 300 30.45 20.51 3.87
CA ILE A 300 31.33 19.50 3.25
C ILE A 300 31.76 19.97 1.85
N GLU A 301 30.87 20.67 1.15
CA GLU A 301 31.17 21.28 -0.15
C GLU A 301 32.11 22.47 0.02
N GLU A 302 31.85 23.33 1.00
CA GLU A 302 32.71 24.48 1.30
C GLU A 302 34.12 24.04 1.72
N ALA A 303 34.25 22.99 2.55
CA ALA A 303 35.54 22.41 2.91
C ALA A 303 36.31 21.89 1.68
N SER A 304 35.61 21.32 0.71
CA SER A 304 36.23 20.89 -0.55
C SER A 304 36.81 22.05 -1.34
N TYR A 305 36.12 23.19 -1.36
CA TYR A 305 36.61 24.40 -2.02
C TYR A 305 37.78 25.05 -1.28
N THR A 306 37.82 24.99 0.06
CA THR A 306 39.00 25.39 0.85
C THR A 306 40.21 24.52 0.50
N LEU A 307 40.00 23.24 0.19
CA LEU A 307 41.02 22.32 -0.33
C LEU A 307 41.29 22.48 -1.84
N ARG A 308 40.81 23.57 -2.46
CA ARG A 308 40.98 23.91 -3.89
C ARG A 308 40.35 22.90 -4.85
N ALA A 309 39.38 22.10 -4.41
CA ALA A 309 38.60 21.28 -5.32
C ALA A 309 37.75 22.17 -6.24
N ASN A 310 37.61 21.79 -7.51
CA ASN A 310 36.66 22.43 -8.42
C ASN A 310 35.27 21.78 -8.30
N ARG A 311 34.24 22.42 -8.88
CA ARG A 311 32.84 21.96 -8.78
C ARG A 311 32.61 20.52 -9.27
N TYR A 312 33.36 20.07 -10.28
CA TYR A 312 33.27 18.69 -10.76
C TYR A 312 33.87 17.70 -9.76
N GLN A 313 35.04 18.04 -9.20
CA GLN A 313 35.68 17.24 -8.16
C GLN A 313 34.78 17.16 -6.93
N THR A 314 34.22 18.27 -6.46
CA THR A 314 33.25 18.29 -5.35
C THR A 314 32.04 17.42 -5.65
N PHE A 315 31.47 17.51 -6.86
CA PHE A 315 30.31 16.69 -7.21
C PHE A 315 30.65 15.19 -7.25
N PHE A 316 31.67 14.78 -8.00
CA PHE A 316 31.97 13.35 -8.22
C PHE A 316 32.71 12.67 -7.06
N ASN A 317 33.50 13.41 -6.27
CA ASN A 317 34.28 12.84 -5.18
C ASN A 317 33.60 12.98 -3.82
N ILE A 318 32.62 13.88 -3.67
CA ILE A 318 31.95 14.13 -2.38
C ILE A 318 30.45 13.90 -2.49
N ILE A 319 29.74 14.67 -3.34
CA ILE A 319 28.26 14.60 -3.40
C ILE A 319 27.79 13.24 -3.94
N PHE A 320 28.31 12.80 -5.08
CA PHE A 320 27.87 11.58 -5.75
C PHE A 320 28.15 10.31 -4.93
N PRO A 321 29.33 10.12 -4.29
CA PRO A 321 29.56 9.00 -3.39
C PRO A 321 28.63 8.98 -2.19
N LEU A 322 28.29 10.15 -1.62
CA LEU A 322 27.30 10.26 -0.55
C LEU A 322 25.87 9.95 -1.03
N LEU A 323 25.58 10.17 -2.32
CA LEU A 323 24.29 9.82 -2.94
C LEU A 323 24.17 8.35 -3.37
N LYS A 324 25.28 7.61 -3.56
CA LYS A 324 25.24 6.20 -4.02
C LYS A 324 24.28 5.31 -3.23
N PRO A 325 24.21 5.35 -1.88
CA PRO A 325 23.25 4.55 -1.12
C PRO A 325 21.79 4.93 -1.41
N ALA A 326 21.52 6.23 -1.59
CA ALA A 326 20.19 6.72 -1.93
C ALA A 326 19.80 6.36 -3.38
N LEU A 327 20.76 6.35 -4.32
CA LEU A 327 20.56 5.86 -5.69
C LEU A 327 20.26 4.37 -5.72
N ALA A 328 21.01 3.56 -4.97
CA ALA A 328 20.73 2.13 -4.84
C ALA A 328 19.33 1.90 -4.23
N ASN A 329 18.99 2.63 -3.16
CA ASN A 329 17.66 2.56 -2.55
C ASN A 329 16.55 2.93 -3.55
N SER A 330 16.71 4.04 -4.26
CA SER A 330 15.78 4.49 -5.31
C SER A 330 15.60 3.42 -6.39
N PHE A 331 16.70 2.86 -6.89
CA PHE A 331 16.68 1.81 -7.91
C PHE A 331 15.88 0.60 -7.44
N LEU A 332 16.19 0.08 -6.23
CA LEU A 332 15.54 -1.11 -5.69
C LEU A 332 14.04 -0.87 -5.45
N VAL A 333 13.66 0.28 -4.89
CA VAL A 333 12.25 0.64 -4.65
C VAL A 333 11.46 0.71 -5.97
N VAL A 334 12.01 1.37 -6.99
CA VAL A 334 11.33 1.48 -8.28
C VAL A 334 11.28 0.13 -9.01
N ALA A 335 12.35 -0.66 -8.95
CA ALA A 335 12.38 -1.99 -9.54
C ALA A 335 11.31 -2.92 -8.93
N ILE A 336 11.15 -2.91 -7.60
CA ILE A 336 10.08 -3.65 -6.91
C ILE A 336 8.71 -3.18 -7.41
N GLN A 337 8.49 -1.88 -7.51
CA GLN A 337 7.20 -1.32 -7.93
C GLN A 337 6.88 -1.63 -9.40
N SER A 338 7.89 -1.64 -10.28
CA SER A 338 7.75 -2.04 -11.68
C SER A 338 7.48 -3.54 -11.81
N LEU A 339 8.17 -4.38 -11.04
CA LEU A 339 7.99 -5.83 -11.02
C LEU A 339 6.58 -6.21 -10.52
N ALA A 340 6.03 -5.43 -9.59
CA ALA A 340 4.72 -5.64 -9.00
C ALA A 340 3.55 -5.06 -9.81
N ASP A 341 3.79 -4.22 -10.81
CA ASP A 341 2.71 -3.71 -11.66
C ASP A 341 2.34 -4.73 -12.74
N PHE A 342 1.04 -4.86 -12.96
CA PHE A 342 0.45 -5.73 -13.99
C PHE A 342 -0.37 -4.93 -15.01
N SER A 343 -0.87 -3.76 -14.60
CA SER A 343 -1.84 -2.99 -15.37
C SER A 343 -1.20 -2.36 -16.60
N THR A 344 0.01 -1.80 -16.47
CA THR A 344 0.73 -1.21 -17.61
C THR A 344 1.20 -2.29 -18.60
N PRO A 345 1.80 -3.42 -18.17
CA PRO A 345 2.09 -4.53 -19.07
C PRO A 345 0.87 -5.11 -19.79
N LEU A 346 -0.29 -5.14 -19.15
CA LEU A 346 -1.52 -5.60 -19.80
C LEU A 346 -1.91 -4.70 -20.99
N VAL A 347 -1.77 -3.38 -20.85
CA VAL A 347 -2.12 -2.42 -21.91
C VAL A 347 -1.05 -2.32 -23.00
N LEU A 348 0.23 -2.35 -22.62
CA LEU A 348 1.35 -2.05 -23.53
C LEU A 348 2.19 -3.27 -23.93
N GLY A 349 1.95 -4.44 -23.34
CA GLY A 349 2.79 -5.63 -23.52
C GLY A 349 2.72 -6.24 -24.91
N GLY A 350 1.57 -6.20 -25.59
CA GLY A 350 1.43 -6.86 -26.89
C GLY A 350 1.74 -8.35 -26.78
N SER A 351 2.83 -8.83 -27.39
CA SER A 351 3.32 -10.21 -27.29
C SER A 351 4.45 -10.41 -26.27
N PHE A 352 4.75 -9.38 -25.47
CA PHE A 352 5.75 -9.40 -24.42
C PHE A 352 5.06 -9.56 -23.06
N ASP A 353 5.00 -10.81 -22.62
CA ASP A 353 4.37 -11.13 -21.34
C ASP A 353 5.36 -11.01 -20.18
N VAL A 354 4.84 -10.62 -19.03
CA VAL A 354 5.55 -10.55 -17.75
C VAL A 354 4.80 -11.39 -16.71
N ILE A 355 5.47 -11.80 -15.64
CA ILE A 355 4.90 -12.63 -14.57
C ILE A 355 3.57 -12.03 -14.07
N SER A 356 3.53 -10.71 -13.84
CA SER A 356 2.36 -10.04 -13.26
C SER A 356 1.12 -10.07 -14.16
N SER A 357 1.26 -9.85 -15.47
CA SER A 357 0.14 -9.97 -16.44
C SER A 357 -0.27 -11.43 -16.64
N GLN A 358 0.68 -12.37 -16.59
CA GLN A 358 0.36 -13.78 -16.77
C GLN A 358 -0.42 -14.37 -15.58
N ILE A 359 -0.13 -13.94 -14.35
CA ILE A 359 -0.93 -14.29 -13.16
C ILE A 359 -2.39 -13.89 -13.37
N TYR A 360 -2.64 -12.72 -13.97
CA TYR A 360 -3.98 -12.26 -14.28
C TYR A 360 -4.68 -13.20 -15.27
N PHE A 361 -4.04 -13.55 -16.38
CA PHE A 361 -4.65 -14.44 -17.37
C PHE A 361 -4.94 -15.86 -16.86
N TYR A 362 -4.13 -16.41 -15.95
CA TYR A 362 -4.42 -17.72 -15.35
C TYR A 362 -5.67 -17.73 -14.47
N ILE A 363 -6.01 -16.59 -13.85
CA ILE A 363 -7.19 -16.47 -12.99
C ILE A 363 -8.41 -15.98 -13.80
N ALA A 364 -8.29 -14.81 -14.42
CA ALA A 364 -9.40 -14.10 -15.06
C ALA A 364 -9.67 -14.55 -16.50
N GLY A 365 -8.67 -15.12 -17.19
CA GLY A 365 -8.77 -15.56 -18.59
C GLY A 365 -9.52 -16.87 -18.81
N SER A 366 -10.51 -17.20 -17.98
CA SER A 366 -11.32 -18.44 -18.02
C SER A 366 -10.56 -19.76 -17.84
N GLN A 367 -9.28 -19.72 -17.44
CA GLN A 367 -8.47 -20.92 -17.18
C GLN A 367 -8.64 -21.44 -15.74
N LEU A 368 -8.96 -20.56 -14.77
CA LEU A 368 -9.06 -20.87 -13.33
C LEU A 368 -7.90 -21.75 -12.82
N ASP A 369 -6.71 -21.55 -13.39
CA ASP A 369 -5.51 -22.34 -13.07
C ASP A 369 -4.81 -21.72 -11.85
N TYR A 370 -5.36 -22.05 -10.67
CA TYR A 370 -4.83 -21.60 -9.39
C TYR A 370 -3.41 -22.10 -9.13
N ALA A 371 -3.03 -23.27 -9.66
CA ALA A 371 -1.69 -23.83 -9.45
C ALA A 371 -0.62 -23.02 -10.19
N SER A 372 -0.85 -22.70 -11.47
CA SER A 372 0.05 -21.86 -12.27
C SER A 372 0.09 -20.42 -11.74
N ALA A 373 -1.07 -19.84 -11.41
CA ALA A 373 -1.15 -18.51 -10.81
C ALA A 373 -0.40 -18.43 -9.47
N SER A 374 -0.54 -19.46 -8.62
CA SER A 374 0.13 -19.54 -7.33
C SER A 374 1.63 -19.77 -7.45
N THR A 375 2.05 -20.60 -8.42
CA THR A 375 3.47 -20.84 -8.69
C THR A 375 4.17 -19.55 -9.14
N LEU A 376 3.58 -18.85 -10.12
CA LEU A 376 4.10 -17.57 -10.59
C LEU A 376 4.01 -16.47 -9.52
N GLY A 377 2.92 -16.45 -8.75
CA GLY A 377 2.73 -15.50 -7.65
C GLY A 377 3.76 -15.67 -6.54
N THR A 378 4.01 -16.91 -6.12
CA THR A 378 5.07 -17.25 -5.16
C THR A 378 6.44 -16.86 -5.70
N LEU A 379 6.73 -17.14 -6.97
CA LEU A 379 8.00 -16.75 -7.59
C LEU A 379 8.19 -15.23 -7.58
N LEU A 380 7.14 -14.48 -7.94
CA LEU A 380 7.14 -13.02 -7.91
C LEU A 380 7.36 -12.48 -6.49
N LEU A 381 6.73 -13.10 -5.49
CA LEU A 381 6.92 -12.78 -4.07
C LEU A 381 8.36 -13.04 -3.63
N ILE A 382 8.96 -14.16 -4.01
CA ILE A 382 10.35 -14.49 -3.68
C ILE A 382 11.29 -13.45 -4.28
N PHE A 383 11.12 -13.07 -5.55
CA PHE A 383 11.95 -12.04 -6.16
C PHE A 383 11.77 -10.68 -5.48
N SER A 384 10.53 -10.27 -5.22
CA SER A 384 10.24 -9.02 -4.52
C SER A 384 10.86 -8.99 -3.12
N LEU A 385 10.70 -10.08 -2.35
CA LEU A 385 11.28 -10.22 -1.03
C LEU A 385 12.81 -10.24 -1.06
N ALA A 386 13.42 -10.90 -2.05
CA ALA A 386 14.87 -10.92 -2.21
C ALA A 386 15.42 -9.52 -2.46
N ILE A 387 14.81 -8.76 -3.38
CA ILE A 387 15.19 -7.35 -3.65
C ILE A 387 15.00 -6.50 -2.39
N PHE A 388 13.89 -6.69 -1.68
CA PHE A 388 13.60 -5.99 -0.43
C PHE A 388 14.60 -6.34 0.69
N VAL A 389 15.00 -7.60 0.85
CA VAL A 389 15.99 -8.02 1.85
C VAL A 389 17.37 -7.48 1.49
N ILE A 390 17.75 -7.51 0.21
CA ILE A 390 18.99 -6.88 -0.28
C ILE A 390 18.97 -5.38 0.06
N GLN A 391 17.86 -4.70 -0.22
CA GLN A 391 17.66 -3.29 0.14
C GLN A 391 17.82 -3.08 1.65
N TYR A 392 17.15 -3.90 2.46
CA TYR A 392 17.16 -3.78 3.92
C TYR A 392 18.56 -3.97 4.51
N ILE A 393 19.29 -5.00 4.09
CA ILE A 393 20.65 -5.31 4.57
C ILE A 393 21.65 -4.25 4.10
N TRP A 394 21.59 -3.83 2.84
CA TRP A 394 22.55 -2.90 2.27
C TRP A 394 22.40 -1.49 2.87
N ILE A 395 21.17 -1.07 3.18
CA ILE A 395 20.88 0.26 3.74
C ILE A 395 21.02 0.28 5.27
N GLY A 396 20.70 -0.83 5.95
CA GLY A 396 20.54 -0.93 7.41
C GLY A 396 21.74 -0.54 8.28
N ASN A 397 22.92 -0.23 7.71
CA ASN A 397 24.13 0.11 8.45
C ASN A 397 24.82 1.42 8.02
N ARG A 398 24.22 2.24 7.15
CA ARG A 398 24.88 3.45 6.64
C ARG A 398 24.10 4.72 6.96
N SER A 399 23.99 4.99 8.26
CA SER A 399 23.63 6.29 8.80
C SER A 399 24.81 7.27 8.58
N TYR A 400 24.96 7.80 7.37
CA TYR A 400 25.79 8.99 7.14
C TYR A 400 25.03 10.20 7.69
N VAL A 401 24.88 10.28 9.02
CA VAL A 401 24.38 11.48 9.70
C VAL A 401 25.41 12.58 9.45
N THR A 402 25.18 13.36 8.41
CA THR A 402 25.89 14.61 8.12
C THR A 402 25.26 15.79 8.85
N VAL A 403 24.12 15.59 9.52
CA VAL A 403 23.43 16.59 10.34
C VAL A 403 24.04 16.59 11.74
N SER A 404 25.01 17.47 11.96
CA SER A 404 25.44 17.89 13.30
C SER A 404 24.30 18.69 13.96
N GLY A 405 24.16 18.63 15.29
CA GLY A 405 23.20 19.45 16.05
C GLY A 405 23.46 20.96 16.03
N LYS A 406 24.35 21.44 15.15
CA LYS A 406 24.69 22.85 14.97
C LYS A 406 23.90 23.43 13.80
N SER A 407 23.18 24.53 14.04
CA SER A 407 22.52 25.31 12.99
C SER A 407 23.57 25.88 12.03
N TYR A 408 23.53 25.48 10.76
CA TYR A 408 24.41 26.00 9.73
C TYR A 408 23.66 26.88 8.75
N ARG A 409 24.31 27.96 8.33
CA ARG A 409 23.77 29.00 7.44
C ARG A 409 24.48 29.07 6.08
N GLY A 410 25.29 28.07 5.72
CA GLY A 410 25.95 28.06 4.42
C GLY A 410 24.99 27.81 3.26
N ASP A 411 25.21 28.52 2.16
CA ASP A 411 24.45 28.37 0.93
C ASP A 411 24.92 27.12 0.18
N VAL A 412 23.97 26.38 -0.41
CA VAL A 412 24.26 25.26 -1.30
C VAL A 412 25.01 25.79 -2.52
N GLN A 413 26.10 25.12 -2.87
CA GLN A 413 26.99 25.59 -3.93
C GLN A 413 26.44 25.24 -5.32
N ASP A 414 26.63 26.16 -6.26
CA ASP A 414 26.18 25.99 -7.64
C ASP A 414 26.86 24.78 -8.31
N LEU A 415 26.08 24.02 -9.08
CA LEU A 415 26.58 22.93 -9.92
C LEU A 415 27.53 23.44 -11.04
N PRO A 416 28.37 22.56 -11.62
CA PRO A 416 29.13 22.88 -12.82
C PRO A 416 28.24 23.36 -13.97
N LYS A 417 28.69 24.36 -14.75
CA LYS A 417 27.88 25.04 -15.77
C LYS A 417 27.30 24.09 -16.83
N MET A 418 28.11 23.17 -17.36
CA MET A 418 27.67 22.20 -18.38
C MET A 418 26.62 21.24 -17.80
N MET A 419 26.85 20.72 -16.60
CA MET A 419 25.93 19.82 -15.92
C MET A 419 24.59 20.52 -15.63
N LYS A 420 24.64 21.78 -15.20
CA LYS A 420 23.45 22.62 -15.02
C LYS A 420 22.66 22.77 -16.33
N GLY A 421 23.35 23.06 -17.44
CA GLY A 421 22.72 23.17 -18.76
C GLY A 421 22.05 21.87 -19.20
N LEU A 422 22.74 20.73 -19.05
CA LEU A 422 22.21 19.41 -19.38
C LEU A 422 20.98 19.04 -18.54
N ILE A 423 21.03 19.28 -17.22
CA ILE A 423 19.89 19.03 -16.31
C ILE A 423 18.67 19.85 -16.73
N ILE A 424 18.86 21.14 -17.04
CA ILE A 424 17.77 22.03 -17.48
C ILE A 424 17.20 21.54 -18.82
N PHE A 425 18.05 21.16 -19.78
CA PHE A 425 17.61 20.63 -21.07
C PHE A 425 16.78 19.34 -20.93
N LEU A 426 17.31 18.36 -20.18
CA LEU A 426 16.61 17.08 -19.96
C LEU A 426 15.30 17.26 -19.21
N LEU A 427 15.27 18.15 -18.21
CA LEU A 427 14.04 18.46 -17.47
C LEU A 427 13.04 19.23 -18.34
N GLY A 428 13.51 20.15 -19.18
CA GLY A 428 12.68 20.84 -20.17
C GLY A 428 12.02 19.86 -21.13
N PHE A 429 12.80 18.93 -21.69
CA PHE A 429 12.28 17.85 -22.54
C PHE A 429 11.25 17.00 -21.80
N TRP A 430 11.54 16.57 -20.57
CA TRP A 430 10.61 15.77 -19.76
C TRP A 430 9.29 16.50 -19.48
N VAL A 431 9.34 17.78 -19.13
CA VAL A 431 8.16 18.61 -18.86
C VAL A 431 7.31 18.77 -20.11
N VAL A 432 7.95 19.04 -21.27
CA VAL A 432 7.23 19.11 -22.56
C VAL A 432 6.60 17.77 -22.88
N PHE A 433 7.34 16.67 -22.78
CA PHE A 433 6.82 15.32 -23.03
C PHE A 433 5.60 15.01 -22.16
N ASN A 434 5.68 15.26 -20.85
CA ASN A 434 4.53 15.03 -19.95
C ASN A 434 3.36 15.96 -20.25
N SER A 435 3.61 17.23 -20.54
CA SER A 435 2.54 18.18 -20.90
C SER A 435 1.78 17.70 -22.13
N VAL A 436 2.52 17.24 -23.14
CA VAL A 436 1.97 16.67 -24.37
C VAL A 436 1.22 15.36 -24.09
N LEU A 437 1.73 14.49 -23.21
CA LEU A 437 1.07 13.25 -22.78
C LEU A 437 -0.28 13.51 -22.12
N TYR A 438 -0.32 14.34 -21.07
CA TYR A 438 -1.57 14.65 -20.38
C TYR A 438 -2.51 15.43 -21.29
N GLY A 439 -1.99 16.36 -22.11
CA GLY A 439 -2.76 17.05 -23.14
C GLY A 439 -3.40 16.09 -24.13
N SER A 440 -2.69 15.01 -24.53
CA SER A 440 -3.23 13.97 -25.41
C SER A 440 -4.33 13.15 -24.75
N ILE A 441 -4.24 12.86 -23.45
CA ILE A 441 -5.32 12.18 -22.70
C ILE A 441 -6.58 13.05 -22.69
N PHE A 442 -6.45 14.34 -22.36
CA PHE A 442 -7.58 15.26 -22.34
C PHE A 442 -8.17 15.52 -23.72
N TYR A 443 -7.34 15.70 -24.74
CA TYR A 443 -7.82 15.91 -26.11
C TYR A 443 -8.42 14.61 -26.69
N GLY A 444 -7.78 13.48 -26.42
CA GLY A 444 -8.22 12.15 -26.84
C GLY A 444 -9.57 11.75 -26.25
N SER A 445 -9.90 12.19 -25.04
CA SER A 445 -11.23 11.92 -24.46
C SER A 445 -12.39 12.60 -25.19
N PHE A 446 -12.12 13.64 -25.99
CA PHE A 446 -13.12 14.28 -26.87
C PHE A 446 -12.99 13.84 -28.33
N THR A 447 -12.04 12.98 -28.67
CA THR A 447 -11.78 12.61 -30.06
C THR A 447 -12.63 11.41 -30.47
N ALA A 448 -13.37 11.49 -31.59
CA ALA A 448 -14.25 10.42 -32.06
C ALA A 448 -13.52 9.09 -32.24
N ASN A 449 -12.42 9.07 -32.99
CA ASN A 449 -11.57 7.90 -33.14
C ASN A 449 -10.11 8.31 -33.31
N TRP A 450 -9.30 8.12 -32.27
CA TRP A 450 -7.91 8.59 -32.26
C TRP A 450 -7.07 7.99 -33.41
N GLY A 451 -6.40 8.85 -34.15
CA GLY A 451 -5.56 8.46 -35.29
C GLY A 451 -6.32 8.21 -36.60
N VAL A 452 -7.65 8.34 -36.61
CA VAL A 452 -8.48 8.18 -37.81
C VAL A 452 -9.41 9.38 -37.99
N ASP A 453 -10.20 9.70 -36.96
CA ASP A 453 -11.17 10.79 -36.95
C ASP A 453 -11.00 11.66 -35.69
N TYR A 454 -10.42 12.84 -35.89
CA TYR A 454 -10.17 13.84 -34.85
C TYR A 454 -11.37 14.76 -34.57
N THR A 455 -12.56 14.43 -35.10
CA THR A 455 -13.78 15.19 -34.82
C THR A 455 -14.10 15.16 -33.33
N LEU A 456 -14.38 16.35 -32.77
CA LEU A 456 -14.72 16.48 -31.36
C LEU A 456 -16.13 15.93 -31.10
N THR A 457 -16.24 15.07 -30.09
CA THR A 457 -17.48 14.43 -29.69
C THR A 457 -17.57 14.24 -28.17
N LEU A 458 -18.80 14.20 -27.65
CA LEU A 458 -19.09 13.82 -26.27
C LEU A 458 -19.57 12.37 -26.15
N LYS A 459 -19.56 11.60 -27.24
CA LYS A 459 -20.08 10.23 -27.28
C LYS A 459 -19.44 9.34 -26.22
N HIS A 460 -18.12 9.42 -26.02
CA HIS A 460 -17.42 8.62 -25.01
C HIS A 460 -17.94 8.89 -23.60
N TYR A 461 -18.22 10.15 -23.25
CA TYR A 461 -18.79 10.54 -21.96
C TYR A 461 -20.25 10.10 -21.80
N ILE A 462 -21.04 10.20 -22.88
CA ILE A 462 -22.43 9.73 -22.89
C ILE A 462 -22.48 8.20 -22.74
N THR A 463 -21.62 7.46 -23.44
CA THR A 463 -21.52 6.00 -23.27
C THR A 463 -21.03 5.64 -21.87
N LEU A 464 -20.14 6.44 -21.28
CA LEU A 464 -19.58 6.20 -19.95
C LEU A 464 -20.60 6.40 -18.82
N PHE A 465 -21.45 7.44 -18.88
CA PHE A 465 -22.34 7.85 -17.78
C PHE A 465 -23.84 7.89 -18.11
N GLY A 466 -24.21 7.81 -19.39
CA GLY A 466 -25.56 8.13 -19.88
C GLY A 466 -26.65 7.13 -19.51
N GLN A 467 -26.33 6.07 -18.76
CA GLN A 467 -27.28 5.05 -18.32
C GLN A 467 -27.84 5.30 -16.91
N GLY A 468 -27.56 6.48 -16.32
CA GLY A 468 -28.06 6.87 -14.99
C GLY A 468 -27.05 6.62 -13.87
N PHE A 469 -27.38 7.01 -12.63
CA PHE A 469 -26.44 6.90 -11.50
C PHE A 469 -26.20 5.47 -11.00
N SER A 470 -27.12 4.55 -11.29
CA SER A 470 -27.04 3.13 -10.94
C SER A 470 -26.34 2.28 -12.01
N ASP A 471 -26.00 2.87 -13.16
CA ASP A 471 -25.43 2.14 -14.30
C ASP A 471 -24.23 2.91 -14.90
N GLY A 472 -23.48 2.25 -15.78
CA GLY A 472 -22.24 2.78 -16.35
C GLY A 472 -21.14 3.00 -15.30
N ALA A 473 -20.43 4.13 -15.38
CA ALA A 473 -19.26 4.41 -14.56
C ALA A 473 -19.52 5.15 -13.23
N TRP A 474 -20.77 5.56 -12.97
CA TRP A 474 -21.13 6.24 -11.71
C TRP A 474 -20.89 5.37 -10.49
N PRO A 475 -21.39 4.10 -10.44
CA PRO A 475 -21.16 3.22 -9.31
C PRO A 475 -19.66 3.00 -9.05
N SER A 476 -18.88 2.78 -10.10
CA SER A 476 -17.44 2.52 -9.95
C SER A 476 -16.68 3.74 -9.45
N LEU A 477 -17.04 4.95 -9.87
CA LEU A 477 -16.41 6.18 -9.37
C LEU A 477 -16.72 6.39 -7.89
N ILE A 478 -18.01 6.27 -7.51
CA ILE A 478 -18.47 6.47 -6.13
C ILE A 478 -17.84 5.44 -5.19
N GLN A 479 -17.87 4.16 -5.56
CA GLN A 479 -17.29 3.10 -4.74
C GLN A 479 -15.78 3.27 -4.56
N THR A 480 -15.06 3.70 -5.60
CA THR A 480 -13.62 3.98 -5.48
C THR A 480 -13.35 5.05 -4.44
N VAL A 481 -14.10 6.16 -4.50
CA VAL A 481 -13.98 7.26 -3.53
C VAL A 481 -14.35 6.79 -2.13
N LEU A 482 -15.44 6.03 -1.97
CA LEU A 482 -15.89 5.51 -0.67
C LEU A 482 -14.89 4.52 -0.06
N PHE A 483 -14.34 3.59 -0.85
CA PHE A 483 -13.34 2.63 -0.39
C PHE A 483 -12.04 3.34 -0.02
N ALA A 484 -11.56 4.28 -0.83
CA ALA A 484 -10.36 5.07 -0.50
C ALA A 484 -10.56 5.97 0.73
N ALA A 485 -11.72 6.61 0.86
CA ALA A 485 -12.08 7.46 2.00
C ALA A 485 -12.23 6.64 3.29
N SER A 486 -12.61 5.37 3.19
CA SER A 486 -12.66 4.44 4.32
C SER A 486 -11.27 3.92 4.67
N ALA A 487 -10.47 3.52 3.68
CA ALA A 487 -9.16 2.91 3.89
C ALA A 487 -8.11 3.91 4.42
N ALA A 488 -8.12 5.16 3.96
CA ALA A 488 -7.07 6.13 4.29
C ALA A 488 -7.00 6.51 5.79
N PRO A 489 -8.12 6.82 6.49
CA PRO A 489 -8.12 7.07 7.92
C PRO A 489 -7.70 5.85 8.73
N ILE A 490 -8.19 4.66 8.35
CA ILE A 490 -7.82 3.40 9.01
C ILE A 490 -6.31 3.18 8.91
N THR A 491 -5.74 3.39 7.72
CA THR A 491 -4.29 3.31 7.46
C THR A 491 -3.50 4.29 8.33
N ALA A 492 -3.95 5.54 8.45
CA ALA A 492 -3.28 6.55 9.25
C ALA A 492 -3.33 6.23 10.76
N ILE A 493 -4.48 5.76 11.26
CA ILE A 493 -4.66 5.39 12.67
C ILE A 493 -3.79 4.18 13.04
N PHE A 494 -3.85 3.09 12.27
CA PHE A 494 -3.01 1.92 12.53
C PHE A 494 -1.53 2.24 12.34
N GLY A 495 -1.19 3.05 11.33
CA GLY A 495 0.16 3.55 11.13
C GLY A 495 0.70 4.31 12.34
N LEU A 496 -0.11 5.20 12.92
CA LEU A 496 0.22 5.91 14.17
C LEU A 496 0.40 4.96 15.36
N LEU A 497 -0.49 3.99 15.54
CA LEU A 497 -0.40 3.03 16.65
C LEU A 497 0.86 2.18 16.54
N ILE A 498 1.15 1.66 15.35
CA ILE A 498 2.37 0.89 15.08
C ILE A 498 3.60 1.77 15.36
N ALA A 499 3.64 2.98 14.80
CA ALA A 499 4.75 3.91 14.99
C ALA A 499 4.95 4.28 16.47
N TYR A 500 3.87 4.52 17.21
CA TYR A 500 3.95 4.82 18.64
C TYR A 500 4.52 3.63 19.43
N ILE A 501 4.05 2.42 19.15
CA ILE A 501 4.54 1.20 19.80
C ILE A 501 6.01 0.95 19.48
N THR A 502 6.41 1.05 18.20
CA THR A 502 7.80 0.79 17.80
C THR A 502 8.74 1.89 18.26
N VAL A 503 8.35 3.17 18.26
CA VAL A 503 9.26 4.27 18.63
C VAL A 503 9.33 4.48 20.15
N ARG A 504 8.20 4.41 20.86
CA ARG A 504 8.13 4.79 22.28
C ARG A 504 8.30 3.63 23.25
N ARG A 505 8.08 2.38 22.80
CA ARG A 505 8.17 1.19 23.66
C ARG A 505 9.32 0.29 23.21
N ASP A 506 9.95 -0.34 24.18
CA ASP A 506 10.96 -1.37 23.97
C ASP A 506 10.42 -2.72 24.44
N PHE A 507 10.49 -3.73 23.57
CA PHE A 507 9.90 -5.03 23.82
C PHE A 507 10.51 -6.13 22.94
N LYS A 508 10.45 -7.36 23.44
CA LYS A 508 10.88 -8.55 22.70
C LYS A 508 10.00 -8.74 21.47
N GLY A 509 10.60 -8.89 20.30
CA GLY A 509 9.88 -9.04 19.02
C GLY A 509 9.60 -7.73 18.27
N LYS A 510 10.06 -6.57 18.77
CA LYS A 510 9.94 -5.28 18.07
C LYS A 510 10.48 -5.32 16.63
N LYS A 511 11.67 -5.89 16.42
CA LYS A 511 12.26 -6.05 15.08
C LYS A 511 11.42 -6.95 14.16
N THR A 512 10.81 -7.99 14.72
CA THR A 512 9.91 -8.87 13.98
C THR A 512 8.64 -8.13 13.56
N LEU A 513 8.06 -7.31 14.46
CA LEU A 513 6.92 -6.47 14.12
C LEU A 513 7.27 -5.47 13.01
N GLU A 514 8.42 -4.78 13.12
CA GLU A 514 8.91 -3.86 12.09
C GLU A 514 9.15 -4.57 10.75
N PHE A 515 9.72 -5.78 10.76
CA PHE A 515 9.91 -6.56 9.56
C PHE A 515 8.58 -6.99 8.93
N LEU A 516 7.62 -7.47 9.73
CA LEU A 516 6.30 -7.90 9.26
C LEU A 516 5.46 -6.74 8.71
N THR A 517 5.54 -5.55 9.30
CA THR A 517 4.85 -4.37 8.75
C THR A 517 5.50 -3.88 7.46
N LEU A 518 6.82 -4.05 7.31
CA LEU A 518 7.50 -3.77 6.05
C LEU A 518 7.19 -4.82 4.97
N LEU A 519 6.90 -6.07 5.35
CA LEU A 519 6.47 -7.13 4.42
C LEU A 519 5.23 -6.70 3.62
N CYS A 520 4.33 -5.90 4.20
CA CYS A 520 3.16 -5.33 3.51
C CYS A 520 3.53 -4.51 2.26
N PHE A 521 4.74 -3.94 2.21
CA PHE A 521 5.26 -3.24 1.03
C PHE A 521 5.89 -4.20 0.01
N ALA A 522 6.48 -5.30 0.49
CA ALA A 522 7.18 -6.27 -0.34
C ALA A 522 6.23 -7.21 -1.11
N VAL A 523 5.03 -7.49 -0.59
CA VAL A 523 4.04 -8.34 -1.30
C VAL A 523 3.53 -7.60 -2.55
N PRO A 524 3.79 -8.13 -3.77
CA PRO A 524 3.29 -7.54 -5.00
C PRO A 524 1.77 -7.52 -5.05
N GLY A 525 1.18 -6.53 -5.73
CA GLY A 525 -0.28 -6.38 -5.72
C GLY A 525 -1.01 -7.57 -6.36
N THR A 526 -0.51 -8.13 -7.45
CA THR A 526 -1.10 -9.33 -8.07
C THR A 526 -1.07 -10.54 -7.14
N VAL A 527 0.05 -10.75 -6.46
CA VAL A 527 0.20 -11.79 -5.42
C VAL A 527 -0.78 -11.56 -4.30
N ALA A 528 -0.92 -10.32 -3.81
CA ALA A 528 -1.90 -9.96 -2.80
C ALA A 528 -3.34 -10.26 -3.26
N GLY A 529 -3.69 -9.94 -4.51
CA GLY A 529 -5.02 -10.24 -5.06
C GLY A 529 -5.33 -11.74 -5.09
N VAL A 530 -4.44 -12.54 -5.69
CA VAL A 530 -4.59 -14.00 -5.77
C VAL A 530 -4.60 -14.65 -4.39
N SER A 531 -3.66 -14.27 -3.52
CA SER A 531 -3.60 -14.80 -2.16
C SER A 531 -4.85 -14.45 -1.33
N TYR A 532 -5.45 -13.28 -1.52
CA TYR A 532 -6.69 -12.90 -0.85
C TYR A 532 -7.88 -13.73 -1.32
N ILE A 533 -8.03 -13.99 -2.63
CA ILE A 533 -9.07 -14.92 -3.10
C ILE A 533 -8.85 -16.29 -2.45
N LEU A 534 -7.64 -16.84 -2.54
CA LEU A 534 -7.35 -18.18 -2.01
C LEU A 534 -7.58 -18.29 -0.49
N ALA A 535 -7.29 -17.23 0.26
CA ALA A 535 -7.46 -17.21 1.70
C ALA A 535 -8.89 -16.93 2.17
N PHE A 536 -9.66 -16.15 1.40
CA PHE A 536 -10.93 -15.59 1.86
C PHE A 536 -12.17 -16.01 1.05
N ASN A 537 -12.01 -16.95 0.12
CA ASN A 537 -13.10 -17.53 -0.66
C ASN A 537 -13.70 -18.79 -0.04
N ASP A 538 -13.06 -19.37 0.99
CA ASP A 538 -13.53 -20.58 1.68
C ASP A 538 -13.34 -20.43 3.21
N ALA A 539 -13.82 -21.42 3.96
CA ALA A 539 -13.59 -21.52 5.40
C ALA A 539 -12.09 -21.40 5.73
N PRO A 540 -11.73 -20.71 6.83
CA PRO A 540 -12.59 -20.29 7.93
C PRO A 540 -13.08 -18.84 7.80
N ILE A 541 -12.60 -18.04 6.84
CA ILE A 541 -12.96 -16.62 6.74
C ILE A 541 -13.48 -16.37 5.32
N TYR A 542 -14.78 -16.09 5.20
CA TYR A 542 -15.38 -15.76 3.92
C TYR A 542 -15.57 -14.25 3.78
N LEU A 543 -14.78 -13.60 2.91
CA LEU A 543 -14.86 -12.15 2.62
C LEU A 543 -14.98 -11.85 1.12
N THR A 544 -14.75 -12.84 0.26
CA THR A 544 -14.85 -12.67 -1.20
C THR A 544 -16.24 -12.17 -1.59
N GLY A 545 -16.28 -11.25 -2.55
CA GLY A 545 -17.53 -10.63 -3.01
C GLY A 545 -17.97 -9.39 -2.22
N THR A 546 -17.35 -9.09 -1.08
CA THR A 546 -17.71 -7.92 -0.26
C THR A 546 -16.79 -6.72 -0.50
N GLY A 547 -17.27 -5.49 -0.35
CA GLY A 547 -16.40 -4.30 -0.39
C GLY A 547 -15.36 -4.26 0.75
N LEU A 548 -15.59 -5.02 1.82
CA LEU A 548 -14.71 -5.10 2.98
C LEU A 548 -13.34 -5.70 2.64
N ILE A 549 -13.29 -6.74 1.79
CA ILE A 549 -12.02 -7.36 1.36
C ILE A 549 -11.14 -6.35 0.58
N ILE A 550 -11.78 -5.47 -0.21
CA ILE A 550 -11.12 -4.42 -0.98
C ILE A 550 -10.56 -3.35 -0.04
N ILE A 551 -11.37 -2.85 0.91
CA ILE A 551 -10.94 -1.87 1.91
C ILE A 551 -9.77 -2.41 2.73
N LEU A 552 -9.85 -3.66 3.21
CA LEU A 552 -8.79 -4.29 3.99
C LEU A 552 -7.52 -4.49 3.17
N SER A 553 -7.64 -4.91 1.91
CA SER A 553 -6.50 -4.99 0.98
C SER A 553 -5.82 -3.62 0.80
N MET A 554 -6.60 -2.54 0.61
CA MET A 554 -6.08 -1.17 0.53
C MET A 554 -5.36 -0.74 1.82
N VAL A 555 -5.97 -0.99 2.99
CA VAL A 555 -5.41 -0.63 4.30
C VAL A 555 -4.07 -1.32 4.52
N MET A 556 -4.01 -2.63 4.33
CA MET A 556 -2.82 -3.40 4.64
C MET A 556 -1.67 -3.06 3.69
N ARG A 557 -1.94 -2.90 2.39
CA ARG A 557 -0.94 -2.48 1.41
C ARG A 557 -0.43 -1.06 1.61
N ASN A 558 -1.25 -0.18 2.18
CA ASN A 558 -0.90 1.23 2.44
C ASN A 558 -0.41 1.49 3.87
N MET A 559 -0.49 0.51 4.77
CA MET A 559 -0.05 0.61 6.17
C MET A 559 1.36 1.20 6.37
N PRO A 560 2.39 0.85 5.56
CA PRO A 560 3.73 1.43 5.71
C PRO A 560 3.81 2.94 5.45
N VAL A 561 2.87 3.50 4.69
CA VAL A 561 2.80 4.95 4.42
C VAL A 561 2.43 5.69 5.72
N GLY A 562 1.36 5.25 6.38
CA GLY A 562 0.93 5.79 7.67
C GLY A 562 1.99 5.63 8.76
N MET A 563 2.60 4.44 8.84
CA MET A 563 3.64 4.15 9.82
C MET A 563 4.86 5.07 9.66
N ARG A 564 5.41 5.21 8.45
CA ARG A 564 6.62 6.03 8.21
C ARG A 564 6.38 7.51 8.49
N ALA A 565 5.22 8.04 8.07
CA ALA A 565 4.85 9.42 8.37
C ALA A 565 4.75 9.67 9.88
N ALA A 566 4.13 8.74 10.62
CA ALA A 566 4.02 8.83 12.08
C ALA A 566 5.38 8.66 12.78
N ILE A 567 6.27 7.76 12.33
CA ILE A 567 7.64 7.63 12.86
C ILE A 567 8.41 8.94 12.66
N ALA A 568 8.37 9.53 11.46
CA ALA A 568 9.05 10.78 11.17
C ALA A 568 8.54 11.94 12.04
N GLY A 569 7.24 12.02 12.27
CA GLY A 569 6.65 13.00 13.17
C GLY A 569 7.00 12.76 14.64
N LEU A 570 6.94 11.51 15.11
CA LEU A 570 7.31 11.15 16.49
C LEU A 570 8.78 11.42 16.79
N GLY A 571 9.66 11.25 15.81
CA GLY A 571 11.09 11.54 15.94
C GLY A 571 11.39 13.01 16.23
N GLN A 572 10.46 13.93 15.95
CA GLN A 572 10.58 15.35 16.27
C GLN A 572 10.06 15.70 17.67
N LEU A 573 9.33 14.79 18.32
CA LEU A 573 8.72 15.00 19.62
C LEU A 573 9.56 14.36 20.73
N ASP A 574 9.97 15.17 21.70
CA ASP A 574 10.74 14.68 22.85
C ASP A 574 9.93 13.67 23.69
N LYS A 575 10.60 12.63 24.19
CA LYS A 575 9.96 11.56 24.98
C LYS A 575 9.46 12.06 26.35
N SER A 576 10.00 13.16 26.85
CA SER A 576 9.56 13.80 28.10
C SER A 576 8.07 14.18 28.10
N LEU A 577 7.46 14.42 26.94
CA LEU A 577 6.01 14.66 26.83
C LEU A 577 5.18 13.44 27.28
N ASP A 578 5.64 12.25 26.91
CA ASP A 578 5.01 10.99 27.28
C ASP A 578 5.21 10.73 28.78
N GLU A 579 6.43 10.93 29.27
CA GLU A 579 6.81 10.73 30.67
C GLU A 579 6.10 11.69 31.62
N ALA A 580 5.92 12.96 31.23
CA ALA A 580 5.15 13.94 31.98
C ALA A 580 3.66 13.53 32.09
N SER A 581 3.07 13.06 30.99
CA SER A 581 1.69 12.57 30.97
C SER A 581 1.50 11.37 31.90
N LEU A 582 2.40 10.39 31.82
CA LEU A 582 2.36 9.18 32.65
C LEU A 582 2.60 9.50 34.14
N SER A 583 3.50 10.46 34.46
CA SER A 583 3.77 10.91 35.83
C SER A 583 2.54 11.56 36.49
N LEU A 584 1.71 12.25 35.70
CA LEU A 584 0.43 12.81 36.12
C LEU A 584 -0.71 11.77 36.14
N LYS A 585 -0.39 10.48 36.10
CA LYS A 585 -1.35 9.36 36.04
C LYS A 585 -2.23 9.38 34.79
N GLY A 586 -1.74 9.98 33.70
CA GLY A 586 -2.28 9.77 32.36
C GLY A 586 -2.12 8.31 31.92
N SER A 587 -3.04 7.79 31.12
CA SER A 587 -2.88 6.50 30.44
C SER A 587 -2.29 6.71 29.06
N SER A 588 -1.62 5.71 28.47
CA SER A 588 -1.07 5.85 27.10
C SER A 588 -2.13 6.26 26.08
N PHE A 589 -3.38 5.77 26.21
CA PHE A 589 -4.49 6.22 25.37
C PHE A 589 -4.71 7.74 25.47
N LYS A 590 -4.72 8.29 26.68
CA LYS A 590 -4.86 9.75 26.88
C LYS A 590 -3.65 10.51 26.34
N THR A 591 -2.45 10.01 26.58
CA THR A 591 -1.22 10.60 26.04
C THR A 591 -1.28 10.66 24.52
N ILE A 592 -1.70 9.56 23.87
CA ILE A 592 -1.84 9.52 22.41
C ILE A 592 -2.92 10.50 21.94
N VAL A 593 -4.13 10.45 22.49
CA VAL A 593 -5.27 11.25 22.00
C VAL A 593 -5.11 12.75 22.28
N PHE A 594 -4.58 13.13 23.45
CA PHE A 594 -4.57 14.53 23.88
C PHE A 594 -3.22 15.24 23.69
N ILE A 595 -2.12 14.51 23.53
CA ILE A 595 -0.78 15.11 23.40
C ILE A 595 -0.18 14.76 22.04
N VAL A 596 0.01 13.47 21.77
CA VAL A 596 0.73 13.01 20.56
C VAL A 596 -0.07 13.30 19.29
N PHE A 597 -1.35 12.92 19.24
CA PHE A 597 -2.20 13.07 18.06
C PHE A 597 -2.34 14.54 17.64
N PRO A 598 -2.64 15.51 18.55
CA PRO A 598 -2.66 16.93 18.19
C PRO A 598 -1.34 17.46 17.64
N LEU A 599 -0.21 17.05 18.23
CA LEU A 599 1.13 17.47 17.79
C LEU A 599 1.52 16.84 16.45
N LEU A 600 1.03 15.63 16.16
CA LEU A 600 1.27 14.91 14.91
C LEU A 600 0.27 15.21 13.80
N LYS A 601 -0.75 16.05 14.03
CA LYS A 601 -1.77 16.40 13.02
C LYS A 601 -1.19 16.70 11.63
N PRO A 602 -0.13 17.51 11.46
CA PRO A 602 0.44 17.78 10.13
C PRO A 602 0.97 16.52 9.44
N ALA A 603 1.67 15.66 10.19
CA ALA A 603 2.22 14.41 9.66
C ALA A 603 1.10 13.40 9.33
N LEU A 604 0.08 13.31 10.18
CA LEU A 604 -1.06 12.42 9.98
C LEU A 604 -1.95 12.86 8.81
N LEU A 605 -2.14 14.17 8.61
CA LEU A 605 -2.85 14.70 7.46
C LEU A 605 -2.11 14.38 6.15
N SER A 606 -0.79 14.60 6.10
CA SER A 606 0.03 14.20 4.96
C SER A 606 -0.06 12.69 4.69
N ALA A 607 -0.05 11.86 5.73
CA ALA A 607 -0.20 10.41 5.63
C ALA A 607 -1.58 10.00 5.10
N LEU A 608 -2.63 10.68 5.54
CA LEU A 608 -4.01 10.47 5.11
C LEU A 608 -4.18 10.80 3.63
N VAL A 609 -3.71 11.97 3.18
CA VAL A 609 -3.75 12.36 1.76
C VAL A 609 -2.99 11.37 0.90
N THR A 610 -1.78 11.01 1.31
CA THR A 610 -0.94 10.06 0.57
C THR A 610 -1.59 8.67 0.50
N SER A 611 -2.18 8.20 1.61
CA SER A 611 -2.88 6.90 1.65
C SER A 611 -4.14 6.92 0.81
N PHE A 612 -4.88 8.04 0.80
CA PHE A 612 -6.06 8.23 -0.04
C PHE A 612 -5.70 8.18 -1.52
N VAL A 613 -4.68 8.94 -1.94
CA VAL A 613 -4.20 8.96 -3.32
C VAL A 613 -3.76 7.57 -3.76
N ARG A 614 -3.00 6.85 -2.92
CA ARG A 614 -2.54 5.50 -3.22
C ARG A 614 -3.67 4.47 -3.24
N ALA A 615 -4.70 4.64 -2.42
CA ALA A 615 -5.89 3.78 -2.43
C ALA A 615 -6.69 3.96 -3.74
N MET A 616 -6.94 5.21 -4.15
CA MET A 616 -7.65 5.55 -5.39
C MET A 616 -6.97 5.00 -6.65
N THR A 617 -5.63 4.99 -6.69
CA THR A 617 -4.85 4.55 -7.86
C THR A 617 -4.48 3.07 -7.82
N THR A 618 -4.88 2.33 -6.78
CA THR A 618 -4.57 0.90 -6.68
C THR A 618 -5.41 0.09 -7.68
N VAL A 619 -4.76 -0.82 -8.41
CA VAL A 619 -5.42 -1.74 -9.35
C VAL A 619 -4.99 -3.18 -9.09
N SER A 620 -3.70 -3.41 -8.86
CA SER A 620 -3.06 -4.73 -8.94
C SER A 620 -3.60 -5.81 -8.02
N ALA A 621 -3.98 -5.47 -6.79
CA ALA A 621 -4.63 -6.42 -5.91
C ALA A 621 -6.15 -6.45 -6.11
N ILE A 622 -6.72 -5.31 -6.50
CA ILE A 622 -8.16 -5.06 -6.48
C ILE A 622 -8.85 -5.71 -7.68
N VAL A 623 -8.19 -5.79 -8.84
CA VAL A 623 -8.75 -6.42 -10.05
C VAL A 623 -9.22 -7.86 -9.81
N PHE A 624 -8.58 -8.57 -8.88
CA PHE A 624 -8.94 -9.94 -8.49
C PHE A 624 -10.11 -9.98 -7.50
N LEU A 625 -10.36 -8.90 -6.76
CA LEU A 625 -11.30 -8.85 -5.65
C LEU A 625 -12.64 -8.19 -5.99
N VAL A 626 -12.70 -7.48 -7.12
CA VAL A 626 -13.90 -6.78 -7.57
C VAL A 626 -14.95 -7.75 -8.11
N THR A 627 -16.20 -7.46 -7.81
CA THR A 627 -17.38 -8.11 -8.36
C THR A 627 -18.23 -7.12 -9.14
N ALA A 628 -19.36 -7.58 -9.70
CA ALA A 628 -20.29 -6.70 -10.39
C ALA A 628 -20.80 -5.55 -9.50
N ASP A 629 -20.96 -5.79 -8.20
CA ASP A 629 -21.48 -4.83 -7.23
C ASP A 629 -20.39 -4.01 -6.52
N THR A 630 -19.12 -4.42 -6.62
CA THR A 630 -17.98 -3.78 -5.93
C THR A 630 -16.94 -3.19 -6.89
N ARG A 631 -17.34 -2.89 -8.13
CA ARG A 631 -16.46 -2.39 -9.19
C ARG A 631 -15.77 -1.09 -8.77
N VAL A 632 -14.46 -1.00 -9.00
CA VAL A 632 -13.71 0.25 -8.83
C VAL A 632 -13.41 0.88 -10.19
N ALA A 633 -13.15 2.18 -10.20
CA ALA A 633 -12.89 2.98 -11.38
C ALA A 633 -11.69 2.44 -12.16
N THR A 634 -10.63 2.05 -11.46
CA THR A 634 -9.42 1.55 -12.10
C THR A 634 -9.62 0.22 -12.82
N SER A 635 -10.36 -0.73 -12.23
CA SER A 635 -10.72 -1.99 -12.89
C SER A 635 -11.72 -1.76 -14.03
N TYR A 636 -12.66 -0.82 -13.86
CA TYR A 636 -13.59 -0.47 -14.92
C TYR A 636 -12.87 0.11 -16.15
N ILE A 637 -11.93 1.04 -15.96
CA ILE A 637 -11.12 1.57 -17.07
C ILE A 637 -10.36 0.42 -17.75
N LEU A 638 -9.77 -0.49 -16.96
CA LEU A 638 -9.02 -1.61 -17.50
C LEU A 638 -9.88 -2.54 -18.35
N ASN A 639 -11.07 -2.91 -17.87
CA ASN A 639 -12.00 -3.76 -18.63
C ASN A 639 -12.40 -3.09 -19.97
N ARG A 640 -12.60 -1.76 -19.99
CA ARG A 640 -12.87 -1.02 -21.24
C ARG A 640 -11.70 -1.04 -22.21
N VAL A 641 -10.47 -1.10 -21.71
CA VAL A 641 -9.28 -1.29 -22.55
C VAL A 641 -9.25 -2.70 -23.14
N GLU A 642 -9.60 -3.72 -22.35
CA GLU A 642 -9.69 -5.11 -22.81
C GLU A 642 -10.79 -5.30 -23.87
N ASP A 643 -11.93 -4.63 -23.69
CA ASP A 643 -13.05 -4.63 -24.65
C ASP A 643 -12.72 -3.84 -25.95
N GLY A 644 -11.55 -3.20 -26.03
CA GLY A 644 -11.14 -2.37 -27.16
C GLY A 644 -11.80 -0.97 -27.20
N GLU A 645 -12.56 -0.61 -26.16
CA GLU A 645 -13.22 0.68 -26.01
C GLU A 645 -12.26 1.78 -25.49
N TYR A 646 -11.12 1.96 -26.17
CA TYR A 646 -10.07 2.91 -25.76
C TYR A 646 -10.59 4.34 -25.55
N GLY A 647 -11.51 4.83 -26.39
CA GLY A 647 -12.09 6.18 -26.24
C GLY A 647 -12.83 6.38 -24.91
N VAL A 648 -13.60 5.37 -24.49
CA VAL A 648 -14.31 5.35 -23.19
C VAL A 648 -13.31 5.26 -22.04
N ALA A 649 -12.30 4.40 -22.17
CA ALA A 649 -11.24 4.26 -21.17
C ALA A 649 -10.45 5.57 -20.95
N ILE A 650 -10.10 6.28 -22.04
CA ILE A 650 -9.39 7.56 -22.00
C ILE A 650 -10.27 8.65 -21.39
N ALA A 651 -11.57 8.69 -21.76
CA ALA A 651 -12.53 9.62 -21.16
C ALA A 651 -12.64 9.41 -19.65
N TYR A 652 -12.73 8.16 -19.20
CA TYR A 652 -12.78 7.89 -17.76
C TYR A 652 -11.44 8.19 -17.07
N GLY A 653 -10.31 7.88 -17.72
CA GLY A 653 -8.98 8.27 -17.24
C GLY A 653 -8.84 9.79 -17.04
N SER A 654 -9.33 10.60 -17.98
CA SER A 654 -9.29 12.06 -17.88
C SER A 654 -10.15 12.60 -16.73
N ILE A 655 -11.35 12.02 -16.52
CA ILE A 655 -12.20 12.34 -15.36
C ILE A 655 -11.52 11.96 -14.05
N LEU A 656 -10.93 10.77 -13.97
CA LEU A 656 -10.26 10.32 -12.77
C LEU A 656 -9.11 11.26 -12.40
N ILE A 657 -8.33 11.72 -13.38
CA ILE A 657 -7.27 12.73 -13.18
C ILE A 657 -7.86 14.04 -12.61
N VAL A 658 -8.97 14.54 -13.16
CA VAL A 658 -9.63 15.77 -12.69
C VAL A 658 -10.16 15.62 -11.27
N VAL A 659 -10.87 14.52 -10.98
CA VAL A 659 -11.41 14.22 -9.66
C VAL A 659 -10.28 14.11 -8.64
N MET A 660 -9.19 13.43 -8.99
CA MET A 660 -8.03 13.28 -8.12
C MET A 660 -7.33 14.62 -7.85
N MET A 661 -7.14 15.47 -8.86
CA MET A 661 -6.61 16.81 -8.67
C MET A 661 -7.52 17.66 -7.78
N ALA A 662 -8.83 17.63 -7.99
CA ALA A 662 -9.79 18.36 -7.17
C ALA A 662 -9.74 17.91 -5.70
N ILE A 663 -9.65 16.60 -5.43
CA ILE A 663 -9.55 16.07 -4.08
C ILE A 663 -8.22 16.46 -3.41
N ILE A 664 -7.10 16.41 -4.13
CA ILE A 664 -5.80 16.83 -3.58
C ILE A 664 -5.83 18.32 -3.24
N LEU A 665 -6.35 19.17 -4.12
CA LEU A 665 -6.48 20.61 -3.87
C LEU A 665 -7.43 20.90 -2.69
N LEU A 666 -8.51 20.13 -2.55
CA LEU A 666 -9.41 20.19 -1.41
C LEU A 666 -8.67 19.83 -0.11
N PHE A 667 -7.87 18.76 -0.11
CA PHE A 667 -7.07 18.39 1.05
C PHE A 667 -6.02 19.44 1.38
N ASP A 668 -5.26 19.95 0.40
CA ASP A 668 -4.28 21.02 0.62
C ASP A 668 -4.94 22.28 1.20
N TRP A 669 -6.16 22.61 0.73
CA TRP A 669 -6.95 23.71 1.28
C TRP A 669 -7.43 23.44 2.72
N LEU A 670 -7.96 22.25 3.01
CA LEU A 670 -8.45 21.85 4.33
C LEU A 670 -7.34 21.74 5.37
N VAL A 671 -6.19 21.19 4.99
CA VAL A 671 -5.02 21.06 5.85
C VAL A 671 -4.49 22.45 6.19
N GLY A 672 -4.68 23.41 5.28
CA GLY A 672 -4.07 24.71 5.36
C GLY A 672 -2.55 24.58 5.28
N ASP A 673 -1.90 25.66 4.90
CA ASP A 673 -0.46 25.78 5.08
C ASP A 673 -0.18 25.56 6.59
N THR A 674 0.22 24.35 7.02
CA THR A 674 0.85 24.10 8.33
C THR A 674 2.20 24.80 8.31
N ARG A 675 2.16 26.13 8.29
CA ARG A 675 3.26 27.09 8.33
C ARG A 675 3.82 27.06 9.74
N ILE A 676 4.63 26.05 10.00
CA ILE A 676 5.58 26.06 11.11
C ILE A 676 6.75 27.03 10.79
N SER A 677 6.78 27.63 9.59
CA SER A 677 7.69 28.73 9.29
C SER A 677 7.14 30.06 9.79
N ARG A 678 7.72 30.56 10.88
CA ARG A 678 7.63 31.94 11.40
C ARG A 678 7.94 33.06 10.38
N SER A 679 8.17 32.76 9.10
CA SER A 679 8.66 33.72 8.11
C SER A 679 7.60 34.64 7.48
N LYS A 680 6.30 34.48 7.75
CA LYS A 680 5.25 35.37 7.17
C LYS A 680 4.59 36.35 8.16
N ALA A 681 5.01 36.37 9.43
CA ALA A 681 4.55 37.38 10.39
C ALA A 681 5.12 38.80 10.13
N LYS A 682 6.01 38.99 9.14
CA LYS A 682 6.66 40.27 8.84
C LYS A 682 6.02 41.07 7.69
N LYS A 683 4.84 40.67 7.20
CA LYS A 683 4.13 41.38 6.11
C LYS A 683 2.72 41.86 6.49
N MET A 684 2.46 42.02 7.78
CA MET A 684 1.30 42.76 8.29
C MET A 684 1.81 43.73 9.34
N ASN A 685 2.44 44.80 8.86
CA ASN A 685 2.51 46.12 9.47
C ASN A 685 2.55 47.12 8.33
#